data_AF-A0A5C8EAY2-F1
#
_entry.id   AF-A0A5C8EAY2-F1
#
_cell.length_a   1.000
_cell.length_b   1.000
_cell.length_c   1.000
_cell.angle_alpha   90.00
_cell.angle_beta   90.00
_cell.angle_gamma   90.00
#
_symmetry.space_group_name_H-M   'P 1'
#
loop_
_entity.id
_entity.type
_entity.pdbx_description
1 polymer ?
#
loop_
_entity_poly.entity_id
_entity_poly.type
_entity_poly.pdbx_seq_one_letter_code
_entity_poly.pdbx_strand_id
1 'polypeptide(L)'
;MGIRFRIILIIIIVMSMISLSVYFLGDNVNTRIFRNIINENINNKFTVIANEFENNIITAREEVEKLSFSLSAMYNNLNNRSREYLYSYLPNFLSSSVNNLNYEREISILFFQPLAGTYRYSPANNGFVITERNNILNIRNFKSSKIYMNYDSENNLVFNIDRAINNVNNNAVIGIVGISIPLSYNSENIKNIFAIKESDILIINKNDLSIINSKEDALNNLKIDALYPDDYELLNSNTENNNILNSDIIVNNLKFTAYVKTISKDLNMVMFIPETYYNSEMKEMNKSTVYMVIVAFFVAMMIIVFLIKLVFNSVTRVTDTIGNSIDDNDLRLAIPEVSGSDEIAEMAKWIEVINNGFQHTLSNIKKNVAIFKRQTSAFPEKISENVNTIYSVNESVENIRKNLNEESNQIDIAENNNKNIQEYIESNTSNINAININAKNLQDKILEESASIEKTVSSIEDMIKNIENIDSIIESAENKTRNLLSASSKSKEKIKSATKSTEDLINSLVAISNFVSSIRNIARQTNLLAMNAAIEAAHAGKYSTGFAVVAEEIRILSETSDEQADNADRILQEIKDRISTTSYDLSDSAEQFSALIKDVSEITDLMDSVHNSSSGQSKITNEILHSITMMSKLSENIKSQYINITERLGEIKNNIESLSSLSLNNSKALSSIRNVSGNINENIENISVNSGNLYASVNNMNKLVYENSSLLTDIEGEISKYKIKDIRVQSNITQRVRGMNLILLKEFVKNKFGEDGYQKWITAMQPSSSLIFKNDILSNDWYPYMTAFHNPYRLVCDLFYDGSNTGIKEIAEYSYNRILPKWTKIFSIFIPKFFILSYGTEFIFKNLFDPVSIEIIKSRKGVLIAHIKDFNEDSDVLELSILYWASSLLESINNVKSSIEITKSMKEGNAYTELLLKW
;
A
#
# COMPACT_ATOMS: atom_id res chain seq x y z
N MET A 1 41.72 26.37 -18.61
CA MET A 1 41.11 27.13 -19.72
C MET A 1 40.32 26.12 -20.53
N GLY A 2 38.99 26.17 -20.46
CA GLY A 2 38.14 25.10 -20.96
C GLY A 2 38.33 24.84 -22.46
N ILE A 3 38.10 23.60 -22.89
CA ILE A 3 38.23 23.18 -24.29
C ILE A 3 37.44 24.13 -25.22
N ARG A 4 36.28 24.62 -24.77
CA ARG A 4 35.46 25.61 -25.48
C ARG A 4 36.18 26.92 -25.73
N PHE A 5 36.93 27.44 -24.76
CA PHE A 5 37.65 28.71 -24.92
C PHE A 5 38.84 28.58 -25.89
N ARG A 6 39.52 27.42 -25.87
CA ARG A 6 40.61 27.12 -26.82
C ARG A 6 40.09 26.98 -28.26
N ILE A 7 38.93 26.36 -28.45
CA ILE A 7 38.26 26.27 -29.77
C ILE A 7 37.79 27.65 -30.26
N ILE A 8 37.23 28.48 -29.38
CA ILE A 8 36.80 29.84 -29.72
C ILE A 8 37.99 30.71 -30.14
N LEU A 9 39.14 30.62 -29.44
CA LEU A 9 40.36 31.34 -29.81
C LEU A 9 40.87 30.94 -31.21
N ILE A 10 40.81 29.66 -31.55
CA ILE A 10 41.19 29.15 -32.89
C ILE A 10 40.28 29.73 -33.97
N ILE A 11 38.97 29.78 -33.74
CA ILE A 11 37.99 30.34 -34.70
C ILE A 11 38.24 31.84 -34.93
N ILE A 12 38.52 32.62 -33.87
CA ILE A 12 38.78 34.06 -33.96
C ILE A 12 40.05 34.36 -34.76
N ILE A 13 41.13 33.59 -34.54
CA ILE A 13 42.40 33.79 -35.25
C ILE A 13 42.26 33.47 -36.75
N VAL A 14 41.55 32.39 -37.09
CA VAL A 14 41.31 32.00 -38.49
C VAL A 14 40.43 33.02 -39.21
N MET A 15 39.35 33.50 -38.57
CA MET A 15 38.48 34.55 -39.12
C MET A 15 39.22 35.89 -39.34
N SER A 16 40.12 36.26 -38.41
CA SER A 16 40.92 37.50 -38.54
C SER A 16 41.91 37.43 -39.71
N MET A 17 42.52 36.27 -39.99
CA MET A 17 43.45 36.13 -41.13
C MET A 17 42.73 36.15 -42.48
N ILE A 18 41.52 35.60 -42.57
CA ILE A 18 40.70 35.65 -43.79
C ILE A 18 40.23 37.08 -44.07
N SER A 19 39.81 37.82 -43.04
CA SER A 19 39.42 39.23 -43.19
C SER A 19 40.58 40.13 -43.64
N LEU A 20 41.81 39.87 -43.15
CA LEU A 20 42.98 40.67 -43.50
C LEU A 20 43.46 40.41 -44.95
N SER A 21 43.31 39.19 -45.44
CA SER A 21 43.69 38.82 -46.82
C SER A 21 42.70 39.33 -47.87
N VAL A 22 41.41 39.42 -47.55
CA VAL A 22 40.39 40.05 -48.42
C VAL A 22 40.58 41.57 -48.49
N TYR A 23 40.91 42.23 -47.38
CA TYR A 23 41.20 43.67 -47.34
C TYR A 23 42.45 44.03 -48.19
N PHE A 24 43.51 43.22 -48.13
CA PHE A 24 44.75 43.45 -48.88
C PHE A 24 44.60 43.30 -50.40
N LEU A 25 43.67 42.46 -50.87
CA LEU A 25 43.37 42.25 -52.30
C LEU A 25 42.43 43.33 -52.87
N GLY A 26 41.61 43.98 -52.04
CA GLY A 26 40.67 45.02 -52.45
C GLY A 26 41.29 46.41 -52.64
N ASP A 27 42.25 46.80 -51.78
CA ASP A 27 42.81 48.17 -51.78
C ASP A 27 44.04 48.35 -52.71
N ASN A 28 44.80 47.29 -53.01
CA ASN A 28 46.09 47.41 -53.73
C ASN A 28 46.03 47.11 -55.24
N VAL A 29 44.85 46.95 -55.82
CA VAL A 29 44.65 46.82 -57.28
C VAL A 29 43.82 48.00 -57.79
N ASN A 30 44.26 49.22 -57.48
CA ASN A 30 43.60 50.45 -57.92
C ASN A 30 44.42 51.12 -59.02
N THR A 31 44.03 50.91 -60.28
CA THR A 31 44.67 51.42 -61.50
C THR A 31 44.86 52.95 -61.49
N ARG A 32 44.08 53.68 -60.70
CA ARG A 32 44.15 55.14 -60.58
C ARG A 32 45.43 55.62 -59.86
N ILE A 33 45.93 54.89 -58.87
CA ILE A 33 47.12 55.28 -58.12
C ILE A 33 48.37 55.15 -59.00
N PHE A 34 48.46 54.09 -59.80
CA PHE A 34 49.59 53.86 -60.70
C PHE A 34 49.68 54.89 -61.83
N ARG A 35 48.54 55.36 -62.38
CA ARG A 35 48.54 56.42 -63.41
C ARG A 35 49.10 57.75 -62.90
N ASN A 36 48.82 58.11 -61.64
CA ASN A 36 49.31 59.35 -61.05
C ASN A 36 50.84 59.36 -60.88
N ILE A 37 51.43 58.24 -60.48
CA ILE A 37 52.90 58.13 -60.31
C ILE A 37 53.62 58.31 -61.66
N ILE A 38 53.06 57.76 -62.74
CA ILE A 38 53.64 57.90 -64.09
C ILE A 38 53.55 59.38 -64.57
N ASN A 39 52.44 60.06 -64.30
CA ASN A 39 52.24 61.48 -64.66
C ASN A 39 53.27 62.42 -64.00
N GLU A 40 53.57 62.22 -62.73
CA GLU A 40 54.50 63.09 -61.99
C GLU A 40 55.93 63.04 -62.56
N ASN A 41 56.37 61.87 -63.01
CA ASN A 41 57.69 61.67 -63.60
C ASN A 41 57.84 62.40 -64.96
N ILE A 42 56.81 62.36 -65.80
CA ILE A 42 56.83 63.02 -67.13
C ILE A 42 56.88 64.55 -66.97
N ASN A 43 56.11 65.10 -66.04
CA ASN A 43 56.01 66.55 -65.80
C ASN A 43 57.37 67.18 -65.44
N ASN A 44 58.17 66.47 -64.63
CA ASN A 44 59.50 66.94 -64.22
C ASN A 44 60.48 67.04 -65.40
N LYS A 45 60.44 66.09 -66.35
CA LYS A 45 61.32 66.11 -67.53
C LYS A 45 61.03 67.29 -68.47
N PHE A 46 59.75 67.61 -68.68
CA PHE A 46 59.33 68.69 -69.57
C PHE A 46 59.74 70.09 -69.06
N THR A 47 59.73 70.29 -67.73
CA THR A 47 60.06 71.58 -67.11
C THR A 47 61.47 72.06 -67.43
N VAL A 48 62.46 71.16 -67.39
CA VAL A 48 63.88 71.49 -67.53
C VAL A 48 64.18 72.09 -68.91
N ILE A 49 63.60 71.51 -69.96
CA ILE A 49 63.90 71.85 -71.36
C ILE A 49 63.27 73.17 -71.78
N ALA A 50 62.03 73.42 -71.35
CA ALA A 50 61.34 74.67 -71.67
C ALA A 50 62.07 75.91 -71.10
N ASN A 51 62.71 75.79 -69.93
CA ASN A 51 63.45 76.88 -69.30
C ASN A 51 64.77 77.24 -70.02
N GLU A 52 65.45 76.25 -70.60
CA GLU A 52 66.71 76.47 -71.30
C GLU A 52 66.51 77.34 -72.55
N PHE A 53 65.41 77.12 -73.27
CA PHE A 53 65.06 77.87 -74.48
C PHE A 53 64.66 79.32 -74.20
N GLU A 54 63.92 79.57 -73.11
CA GLU A 54 63.51 80.91 -72.67
C GLU A 54 64.72 81.82 -72.38
N ASN A 55 65.73 81.29 -71.68
CA ASN A 55 66.93 82.07 -71.34
C ASN A 55 67.74 82.53 -72.57
N ASN A 56 67.84 81.70 -73.61
CA ASN A 56 68.60 82.05 -74.81
C ASN A 56 68.02 83.24 -75.59
N ILE A 57 66.70 83.43 -75.55
CA ILE A 57 66.00 84.55 -76.22
C ILE A 57 66.24 85.87 -75.47
N ILE A 58 66.25 85.83 -74.13
CA ILE A 58 66.40 87.03 -73.29
C ILE A 58 67.78 87.67 -73.53
N THR A 59 68.85 86.88 -73.49
CA THR A 59 70.23 87.37 -73.64
C THR A 59 70.48 88.05 -74.98
N ALA A 60 69.99 87.49 -76.08
CA ALA A 60 70.18 88.03 -77.43
C ALA A 60 69.55 89.42 -77.61
N ARG A 61 68.42 89.70 -76.94
CA ARG A 61 67.73 90.99 -77.04
C ARG A 61 68.57 92.13 -76.44
N GLU A 62 69.25 91.88 -75.33
CA GLU A 62 70.11 92.88 -74.67
C GLU A 62 71.34 93.22 -75.51
N GLU A 63 71.92 92.23 -76.18
CA GLU A 63 73.09 92.37 -77.03
C GLU A 63 72.85 93.30 -78.23
N VAL A 64 71.70 93.16 -78.89
CA VAL A 64 71.29 94.02 -80.02
C VAL A 64 71.09 95.48 -79.59
N GLU A 65 70.55 95.72 -78.38
CA GLU A 65 70.36 97.10 -77.86
C GLU A 65 71.68 97.85 -77.78
N LYS A 66 72.69 97.22 -77.19
CA LYS A 66 74.01 97.83 -76.95
C LYS A 66 74.69 98.17 -78.28
N LEU A 67 74.59 97.28 -79.28
CA LEU A 67 75.22 97.50 -80.58
C LEU A 67 74.59 98.68 -81.33
N SER A 68 73.26 98.77 -81.34
CA SER A 68 72.52 99.87 -81.96
C SER A 68 72.94 101.24 -81.40
N PHE A 69 73.12 101.32 -80.07
CA PHE A 69 73.54 102.56 -79.40
C PHE A 69 74.94 103.01 -79.80
N SER A 70 75.91 102.07 -79.80
CA SER A 70 77.31 102.34 -80.18
C SER A 70 77.43 102.83 -81.63
N LEU A 71 76.68 102.23 -82.55
CA LEU A 71 76.69 102.61 -83.97
C LEU A 71 76.04 103.98 -84.21
N SER A 72 75.03 104.34 -83.42
CA SER A 72 74.36 105.65 -83.46
C SER A 72 75.31 106.79 -83.07
N ALA A 73 76.13 106.58 -82.03
CA ALA A 73 77.11 107.57 -81.57
C ALA A 73 78.24 107.82 -82.60
N MET A 74 78.69 106.77 -83.29
CA MET A 74 79.71 106.85 -84.34
C MET A 74 79.33 107.80 -85.47
N TYR A 75 78.11 107.62 -86.01
CA TYR A 75 77.64 108.33 -87.19
C TYR A 75 77.69 109.85 -86.99
N ASN A 76 77.37 110.32 -85.78
CA ASN A 76 77.36 111.73 -85.44
C ASN A 76 78.74 112.40 -85.49
N ASN A 77 79.80 111.68 -85.09
CA ASN A 77 81.17 112.20 -85.12
C ASN A 77 81.74 112.34 -86.54
N LEU A 78 81.09 111.70 -87.52
CA LEU A 78 81.60 111.50 -88.87
C LEU A 78 80.90 112.36 -89.94
N ASN A 79 79.72 112.94 -89.63
CA ASN A 79 78.80 113.56 -90.61
C ASN A 79 79.35 114.78 -91.39
N ASN A 80 80.46 115.39 -90.96
CA ASN A 80 81.09 116.53 -91.64
C ASN A 80 82.40 116.19 -92.38
N ARG A 81 82.78 114.92 -92.45
CA ARG A 81 84.03 114.48 -93.08
C ARG A 81 83.81 114.11 -94.54
N SER A 82 84.86 114.23 -95.37
CA SER A 82 84.80 113.85 -96.78
C SER A 82 84.46 112.36 -96.95
N ARG A 83 83.81 112.01 -98.07
CA ARG A 83 83.39 110.64 -98.39
C ARG A 83 84.55 109.63 -98.34
N GLU A 84 85.75 110.02 -98.77
CA GLU A 84 86.94 109.17 -98.69
C GLU A 84 87.37 108.87 -97.23
N TYR A 85 87.27 109.85 -96.33
CA TYR A 85 87.61 109.67 -94.90
C TYR A 85 86.61 108.75 -94.19
N LEU A 86 85.32 108.88 -94.53
CA LEU A 86 84.26 108.01 -94.04
C LEU A 86 84.51 106.55 -94.41
N TYR A 87 84.90 106.28 -95.66
CA TYR A 87 85.13 104.91 -96.13
C TYR A 87 86.42 104.27 -95.59
N SER A 88 87.49 105.03 -95.33
CA SER A 88 88.72 104.48 -94.75
C SER A 88 88.60 104.20 -93.24
N TYR A 89 87.74 104.95 -92.52
CA TYR A 89 87.61 104.85 -91.06
C TYR A 89 86.56 103.83 -90.60
N LEU A 90 85.51 103.61 -91.38
CA LEU A 90 84.36 102.78 -91.03
C LEU A 90 84.69 101.31 -90.71
N PRO A 91 85.56 100.59 -91.48
CA PRO A 91 85.86 99.19 -91.18
C PRO A 91 86.54 98.99 -89.82
N ASN A 92 87.48 99.88 -89.46
CA ASN A 92 88.18 99.80 -88.17
C ASN A 92 87.25 100.08 -86.99
N PHE A 93 86.32 101.04 -87.13
CA PHE A 93 85.34 101.31 -86.09
C PHE A 93 84.39 100.13 -85.87
N LEU A 94 83.88 99.53 -86.96
CA LEU A 94 83.01 98.35 -86.88
C LEU A 94 83.71 97.19 -86.19
N SER A 95 84.95 96.87 -86.58
CA SER A 95 85.75 95.84 -85.93
C SER A 95 86.02 96.16 -84.45
N SER A 96 86.31 97.41 -84.09
CA SER A 96 86.52 97.80 -82.69
C SER A 96 85.24 97.73 -81.83
N SER A 97 84.08 98.00 -82.43
CA SER A 97 82.78 97.97 -81.75
C SER A 97 82.31 96.55 -81.49
N VAL A 98 82.70 95.58 -82.33
CA VAL A 98 82.40 94.16 -82.13
C VAL A 98 83.45 93.48 -81.23
N ASN A 99 84.74 93.80 -81.37
CA ASN A 99 85.79 93.22 -80.54
C ASN A 99 85.71 93.62 -79.06
N ASN A 100 85.22 94.83 -78.74
CA ASN A 100 85.03 95.24 -77.34
C ASN A 100 83.90 94.47 -76.62
N LEU A 101 83.11 93.67 -77.33
CA LEU A 101 81.88 93.05 -76.82
C LEU A 101 81.80 91.52 -77.02
N ASN A 102 82.84 90.88 -77.56
CA ASN A 102 83.01 89.42 -77.61
C ASN A 102 81.77 88.63 -78.10
N TYR A 103 81.19 89.04 -79.23
CA TYR A 103 79.98 88.41 -79.74
C TYR A 103 80.23 87.04 -80.39
N GLU A 104 79.56 86.00 -79.88
CA GLU A 104 79.51 84.63 -80.45
C GLU A 104 78.34 84.41 -81.43
N ARG A 105 77.57 85.45 -81.73
CA ARG A 105 76.39 85.37 -82.60
C ARG A 105 76.66 86.09 -83.93
N GLU A 106 75.96 85.68 -84.99
CA GLU A 106 76.01 86.41 -86.25
C GLU A 106 75.33 87.77 -86.11
N ILE A 107 76.00 88.81 -86.63
CA ILE A 107 75.52 90.19 -86.58
C ILE A 107 75.37 90.69 -88.01
N SER A 108 74.24 91.33 -88.29
CA SER A 108 74.01 92.03 -89.55
C SER A 108 73.75 93.51 -89.29
N ILE A 109 74.38 94.39 -90.06
CA ILE A 109 74.26 95.83 -89.97
C ILE A 109 73.98 96.37 -91.37
N LEU A 110 72.95 97.20 -91.51
CA LEU A 110 72.60 97.89 -92.74
C LEU A 110 72.65 99.39 -92.48
N PHE A 111 73.44 100.16 -93.24
CA PHE A 111 73.45 101.62 -93.18
C PHE A 111 72.77 102.26 -94.41
N PHE A 112 72.16 103.43 -94.22
CA PHE A 112 71.57 104.27 -95.28
C PHE A 112 72.54 105.40 -95.71
N GLN A 113 72.22 106.17 -96.77
CA GLN A 113 73.07 107.28 -97.25
C GLN A 113 73.38 108.31 -96.13
N PRO A 114 74.59 108.89 -96.06
CA PRO A 114 75.68 108.82 -97.05
C PRO A 114 76.60 107.59 -96.91
N LEU A 115 76.41 106.75 -95.89
CA LEU A 115 77.21 105.56 -95.56
C LEU A 115 76.60 104.25 -96.08
N ALA A 116 75.83 104.31 -97.17
CA ALA A 116 75.01 103.19 -97.63
C ALA A 116 75.84 101.90 -97.86
N GLY A 117 75.44 100.82 -97.20
CA GLY A 117 76.09 99.52 -97.31
C GLY A 117 75.58 98.52 -96.28
N THR A 118 75.66 97.23 -96.64
CA THR A 118 75.37 96.11 -95.74
C THR A 118 76.67 95.49 -95.26
N TYR A 119 76.76 95.30 -93.95
CA TYR A 119 77.90 94.76 -93.23
C TYR A 119 77.43 93.55 -92.45
N ARG A 120 78.10 92.41 -92.62
CA ARG A 120 77.83 91.23 -91.81
C ARG A 120 79.10 90.82 -91.07
N TYR A 121 78.93 90.46 -89.82
CA TYR A 121 79.95 89.86 -88.99
C TYR A 121 79.51 88.43 -88.65
N SER A 122 80.39 87.47 -88.92
CA SER A 122 80.21 86.08 -88.52
C SER A 122 81.40 85.69 -87.63
N PRO A 123 81.16 85.08 -86.45
CA PRO A 123 82.21 84.68 -85.51
C PRO A 123 83.29 83.79 -86.14
N ALA A 124 82.93 82.98 -87.14
CA ALA A 124 83.86 82.08 -87.82
C ALA A 124 84.93 82.79 -88.67
N ASN A 125 84.68 84.02 -89.15
CA ASN A 125 85.55 84.73 -90.10
C ASN A 125 86.31 85.92 -89.50
N ASN A 126 86.10 86.23 -88.22
CA ASN A 126 86.84 87.21 -87.40
C ASN A 126 87.03 88.60 -88.06
N GLY A 127 85.99 89.08 -88.76
CA GLY A 127 85.99 90.39 -89.42
C GLY A 127 84.65 90.69 -90.10
N PHE A 128 84.39 91.97 -90.37
CA PHE A 128 83.20 92.39 -91.13
C PHE A 128 83.42 92.21 -92.64
N VAL A 129 82.46 91.59 -93.30
CA VAL A 129 82.41 91.50 -94.77
C VAL A 129 81.45 92.57 -95.30
N ILE A 130 81.94 93.40 -96.24
CA ILE A 130 81.12 94.37 -96.99
C ILE A 130 80.51 93.64 -98.18
N THR A 131 79.19 93.55 -98.28
CA THR A 131 78.53 92.71 -99.29
C THR A 131 77.92 93.47 -100.48
N GLU A 132 77.35 94.67 -100.33
CA GLU A 132 76.74 95.41 -101.44
C GLU A 132 76.94 96.94 -101.36
N ARG A 133 77.23 97.60 -102.51
CA ARG A 133 77.49 99.05 -102.61
C ARG A 133 76.50 99.87 -103.46
N ASN A 134 75.68 99.24 -104.29
CA ASN A 134 74.89 99.96 -105.31
C ASN A 134 73.41 99.56 -105.32
N ASN A 135 72.70 99.66 -104.19
CA ASN A 135 71.23 99.68 -104.24
C ASN A 135 70.65 100.76 -103.32
N ILE A 136 69.83 101.60 -103.96
CA ILE A 136 69.05 102.67 -103.32
C ILE A 136 67.81 102.01 -102.72
N LEU A 137 67.74 101.89 -101.40
CA LEU A 137 66.51 101.56 -100.69
C LEU A 137 66.07 102.74 -99.83
N ASN A 138 65.03 103.42 -100.29
CA ASN A 138 64.40 104.56 -99.64
C ASN A 138 63.32 104.02 -98.68
N ILE A 139 63.69 103.58 -97.48
CA ILE A 139 62.71 103.06 -96.50
C ILE A 139 62.41 104.15 -95.47
N ARG A 140 61.33 104.92 -95.71
CA ARG A 140 60.87 105.97 -94.78
C ARG A 140 60.13 105.45 -93.52
N ASN A 141 60.01 104.14 -93.29
CA ASN A 141 59.11 103.58 -92.25
C ASN A 141 59.66 102.38 -91.46
N PHE A 142 60.88 102.43 -90.90
CA PHE A 142 61.29 101.48 -89.85
C PHE A 142 61.20 102.17 -88.49
N LYS A 143 60.30 101.73 -87.59
CA LYS A 143 59.99 102.46 -86.33
C LYS A 143 60.24 101.70 -85.02
N SER A 144 60.59 100.42 -85.03
CA SER A 144 60.87 99.68 -83.80
C SER A 144 61.60 98.37 -84.06
N SER A 145 62.15 97.79 -82.97
CA SER A 145 62.72 96.45 -82.98
C SER A 145 61.74 95.43 -83.56
N LYS A 146 62.22 94.57 -84.44
CA LYS A 146 61.44 93.46 -85.02
C LYS A 146 62.12 92.15 -84.71
N ILE A 147 61.33 91.19 -84.29
CA ILE A 147 61.75 89.80 -84.17
C ILE A 147 61.10 89.06 -85.32
N TYR A 148 61.88 88.31 -86.09
CA TYR A 148 61.36 87.50 -87.19
C TYR A 148 62.28 86.32 -87.44
N MET A 149 61.72 85.28 -88.06
CA MET A 149 62.49 84.12 -88.45
C MET A 149 62.84 84.20 -89.93
N ASN A 150 64.02 83.71 -90.25
CA ASN A 150 64.43 83.47 -91.62
C ASN A 150 65.37 82.27 -91.65
N TYR A 151 65.77 81.85 -92.85
CA TYR A 151 66.88 80.92 -93.00
C TYR A 151 68.18 81.69 -93.13
N ASP A 152 69.22 81.26 -92.42
CA ASP A 152 70.56 81.80 -92.58
C ASP A 152 71.21 81.31 -93.88
N SER A 153 72.46 81.73 -94.13
CA SER A 153 73.20 81.33 -95.34
C SER A 153 73.52 79.84 -95.42
N GLU A 154 73.41 79.10 -94.32
CA GLU A 154 73.57 77.63 -94.27
C GLU A 154 72.21 76.91 -94.34
N ASN A 155 71.14 77.66 -94.59
CA ASN A 155 69.76 77.18 -94.65
C ASN A 155 69.23 76.62 -93.33
N ASN A 156 69.80 77.04 -92.19
CA ASN A 156 69.26 76.76 -90.87
C ASN A 156 68.21 77.81 -90.51
N LEU A 157 67.14 77.38 -89.84
CA LEU A 157 66.16 78.33 -89.32
C LEU A 157 66.82 79.15 -88.21
N VAL A 158 66.88 80.47 -88.39
CA VAL A 158 67.39 81.42 -87.41
C VAL A 158 66.28 82.33 -86.91
N PHE A 159 66.32 82.61 -85.62
CA PHE A 159 65.48 83.58 -84.94
C PHE A 159 66.23 84.91 -84.86
N ASN A 160 65.83 85.89 -85.67
CA ASN A 160 66.50 87.19 -85.75
C ASN A 160 65.84 88.22 -84.84
N ILE A 161 66.68 89.02 -84.19
CA ILE A 161 66.28 90.15 -83.36
C ILE A 161 66.94 91.40 -83.92
N ASP A 162 66.14 92.30 -84.49
CA ASP A 162 66.62 93.52 -85.14
C ASP A 162 66.25 94.77 -84.33
N ARG A 163 67.07 95.80 -84.48
CA ARG A 163 66.86 97.13 -83.90
C ARG A 163 67.37 98.23 -84.83
N ALA A 164 66.63 99.34 -84.88
CA ALA A 164 67.02 100.50 -85.67
C ALA A 164 68.27 101.19 -85.09
N ILE A 165 69.10 101.76 -85.96
CA ILE A 165 70.21 102.66 -85.64
C ILE A 165 69.75 104.08 -85.96
N ASN A 166 69.73 104.97 -84.98
CA ASN A 166 69.12 106.29 -85.11
C ASN A 166 70.19 107.39 -85.03
N ASN A 167 70.04 108.44 -85.82
CA ASN A 167 70.86 109.64 -85.69
C ASN A 167 70.49 110.36 -84.39
N VAL A 168 71.48 110.62 -83.54
CA VAL A 168 71.24 111.15 -82.18
C VAL A 168 70.73 112.60 -82.20
N ASN A 169 70.96 113.36 -83.28
CA ASN A 169 70.59 114.78 -83.35
C ASN A 169 69.17 115.04 -83.88
N ASN A 170 68.67 114.20 -84.79
CA ASN A 170 67.35 114.37 -85.42
C ASN A 170 66.45 113.13 -85.34
N ASN A 171 66.90 112.07 -84.68
CA ASN A 171 66.20 110.79 -84.51
C ASN A 171 65.81 110.09 -85.83
N ALA A 172 66.39 110.50 -86.96
CA ALA A 172 66.17 109.83 -88.24
C ALA A 172 66.88 108.47 -88.24
N VAL A 173 66.22 107.43 -88.75
CA VAL A 173 66.85 106.11 -88.89
C VAL A 173 67.94 106.21 -89.94
N ILE A 174 69.15 105.80 -89.56
CA ILE A 174 70.35 105.80 -90.39
C ILE A 174 70.84 104.39 -90.69
N GLY A 175 70.26 103.38 -90.05
CA GLY A 175 70.55 101.99 -90.32
C GLY A 175 69.73 101.03 -89.46
N ILE A 176 70.01 99.74 -89.58
CA ILE A 176 69.42 98.65 -88.80
C ILE A 176 70.55 97.72 -88.38
N VAL A 177 70.52 97.22 -87.15
CA VAL A 177 71.39 96.15 -86.65
C VAL A 177 70.54 94.97 -86.19
N GLY A 178 70.95 93.75 -86.53
CA GLY A 178 70.30 92.51 -86.13
C GLY A 178 71.29 91.48 -85.60
N ILE A 179 70.82 90.67 -84.65
CA ILE A 179 71.51 89.45 -84.19
C ILE A 179 70.64 88.24 -84.50
N SER A 180 71.27 87.22 -85.06
CA SER A 180 70.63 85.94 -85.40
C SER A 180 70.89 84.90 -84.30
N ILE A 181 69.85 84.19 -83.84
CA ILE A 181 69.95 83.01 -82.98
C ILE A 181 69.69 81.76 -83.82
N PRO A 182 70.67 80.87 -84.03
CA PRO A 182 70.43 79.59 -84.68
C PRO A 182 69.45 78.74 -83.87
N LEU A 183 68.34 78.32 -84.48
CA LEU A 183 67.45 77.31 -83.93
C LEU A 183 67.92 75.91 -84.34
N SER A 184 69.24 75.71 -84.49
CA SER A 184 69.88 74.49 -84.95
C SER A 184 69.78 73.35 -83.91
N TYR A 185 68.55 72.93 -83.64
CA TYR A 185 68.18 71.64 -83.09
C TYR A 185 67.35 70.97 -84.18
N ASN A 186 67.98 70.14 -85.01
CA ASN A 186 67.27 69.29 -85.97
C ASN A 186 66.13 68.56 -85.25
N SER A 187 64.95 68.42 -85.88
CA SER A 187 63.75 67.79 -85.30
C SER A 187 63.99 66.38 -84.71
N GLU A 188 65.02 65.69 -85.19
CA GLU A 188 65.49 64.38 -84.71
C GLU A 188 66.22 64.44 -83.35
N ASN A 189 66.95 65.52 -83.06
CA ASN A 189 67.62 65.70 -81.77
C ASN A 189 66.62 66.06 -80.66
N ILE A 190 65.54 66.75 -80.99
CA ILE A 190 64.46 67.07 -80.02
C ILE A 190 63.70 65.80 -79.59
N LYS A 191 63.49 64.82 -80.50
CA LYS A 191 62.86 63.51 -80.18
C LYS A 191 63.68 62.65 -79.20
N ASN A 192 65.01 62.71 -79.27
CA ASN A 192 65.90 61.89 -78.42
C ASN A 192 66.08 62.42 -76.99
N ILE A 193 65.78 63.70 -76.73
CA ILE A 193 65.97 64.32 -75.41
C ILE A 193 65.01 63.72 -74.34
N PHE A 194 63.82 63.25 -74.73
CA PHE A 194 62.83 62.72 -73.79
C PHE A 194 62.89 61.20 -73.57
N ALA A 195 63.43 60.45 -74.54
CA ALA A 195 63.42 58.98 -74.58
C ALA A 195 62.03 58.33 -74.42
N ILE A 196 60.95 59.05 -74.80
CA ILE A 196 59.58 58.52 -74.80
C ILE A 196 59.17 58.21 -76.25
N LYS A 197 58.93 56.94 -76.54
CA LYS A 197 58.60 56.45 -77.88
C LYS A 197 57.25 57.06 -78.33
N GLU A 198 57.22 57.59 -79.56
CA GLU A 198 56.02 58.19 -80.19
C GLU A 198 55.53 59.51 -79.53
N SER A 199 56.42 60.26 -78.87
CA SER A 199 56.12 61.61 -78.38
C SER A 199 56.37 62.70 -79.45
N ASP A 200 55.55 63.74 -79.43
CA ASP A 200 55.60 64.88 -80.37
C ASP A 200 55.74 66.21 -79.59
N ILE A 201 56.48 67.19 -80.13
CA ILE A 201 56.73 68.52 -79.55
C ILE A 201 56.36 69.61 -80.55
N LEU A 202 55.75 70.66 -80.03
CA LEU A 202 55.17 71.75 -80.80
C LEU A 202 55.51 73.09 -80.14
N ILE A 203 56.08 74.05 -80.89
CA ILE A 203 56.25 75.45 -80.44
C ILE A 203 55.28 76.32 -81.22
N ILE A 204 54.53 77.16 -80.50
CA ILE A 204 53.41 77.95 -81.02
C ILE A 204 53.69 79.42 -80.76
N ASN A 205 53.42 80.28 -81.73
CA ASN A 205 53.43 81.73 -81.53
C ASN A 205 52.06 82.26 -81.14
N LYS A 206 51.99 83.46 -80.56
CA LYS A 206 50.72 84.08 -80.13
C LYS A 206 49.75 84.52 -81.23
N ASN A 207 50.11 84.40 -82.51
CA ASN A 207 49.19 84.52 -83.65
C ASN A 207 48.65 83.14 -84.07
N ASP A 208 48.79 82.14 -83.19
CA ASP A 208 48.33 80.77 -83.32
C ASP A 208 49.05 79.97 -84.38
N LEU A 209 50.26 80.35 -84.77
CA LEU A 209 51.01 79.59 -85.78
C LEU A 209 51.94 78.59 -85.11
N SER A 210 51.88 77.33 -85.57
CA SER A 210 52.90 76.32 -85.28
C SER A 210 54.23 76.79 -85.87
N ILE A 211 55.23 77.07 -85.05
CA ILE A 211 56.56 77.45 -85.53
C ILE A 211 57.42 76.20 -85.75
N ILE A 212 57.38 75.29 -84.78
CA ILE A 212 58.12 74.03 -84.83
C ILE A 212 57.14 72.92 -84.49
N ASN A 213 57.02 71.92 -85.36
CA ASN A 213 56.29 70.69 -85.12
C ASN A 213 57.23 69.51 -85.38
N SER A 214 57.61 68.80 -84.31
CA SER A 214 58.56 67.69 -84.41
C SER A 214 58.00 66.46 -85.13
N LYS A 215 56.70 66.42 -85.39
CA LYS A 215 56.07 65.31 -86.10
C LYS A 215 56.43 65.37 -87.58
N GLU A 216 56.29 66.54 -88.19
CA GLU A 216 56.51 66.75 -89.63
C GLU A 216 56.71 68.25 -89.92
N ASP A 217 57.82 68.62 -90.58
CA ASP A 217 58.18 70.02 -90.82
C ASP A 217 57.16 70.77 -91.71
N ALA A 218 56.39 70.04 -92.53
CA ALA A 218 55.32 70.58 -93.36
C ALA A 218 54.16 71.20 -92.56
N LEU A 219 54.08 70.91 -91.25
CA LEU A 219 53.05 71.43 -90.34
C LEU A 219 53.45 72.76 -89.70
N ASN A 220 54.65 73.27 -89.99
CA ASN A 220 55.07 74.60 -89.55
C ASN A 220 54.33 75.70 -90.34
N ASN A 221 54.13 76.85 -89.72
CA ASN A 221 53.35 78.02 -90.15
C ASN A 221 51.87 77.77 -90.45
N LEU A 222 51.30 76.64 -90.02
CA LEU A 222 49.86 76.42 -90.03
C LEU A 222 49.25 76.89 -88.71
N LYS A 223 48.00 77.34 -88.75
CA LYS A 223 47.31 77.74 -87.54
C LYS A 223 46.96 76.53 -86.67
N ILE A 224 47.13 76.68 -85.36
CA ILE A 224 46.85 75.64 -84.37
C ILE A 224 45.37 75.29 -84.32
N ASP A 225 44.47 76.24 -84.57
CA ASP A 225 43.03 75.96 -84.70
C ASP A 225 42.70 75.03 -85.89
N ALA A 226 43.52 75.04 -86.95
CA ALA A 226 43.37 74.14 -88.09
C ALA A 226 44.02 72.76 -87.86
N LEU A 227 45.12 72.72 -87.10
CA LEU A 227 45.85 71.49 -86.80
C LEU A 227 45.23 70.69 -85.64
N TYR A 228 44.75 71.40 -84.61
CA TYR A 228 44.20 70.86 -83.36
C TYR A 228 42.96 71.67 -82.93
N PRO A 229 41.86 71.61 -83.69
CA PRO A 229 40.67 72.45 -83.46
C PRO A 229 40.02 72.25 -82.09
N ASP A 230 39.96 71.00 -81.63
CA ASP A 230 39.25 70.64 -80.39
C ASP A 230 40.02 71.04 -79.12
N ASP A 231 41.35 71.10 -79.21
CA ASP A 231 42.24 71.36 -78.07
C ASP A 231 42.93 72.73 -78.16
N TYR A 232 42.50 73.57 -79.11
CA TYR A 232 43.10 74.88 -79.40
C TYR A 232 43.25 75.77 -78.15
N GLU A 233 42.21 75.87 -77.32
CA GLU A 233 42.26 76.71 -76.09
C GLU A 233 43.34 76.25 -75.10
N LEU A 234 43.55 74.93 -74.99
CA LEU A 234 44.56 74.36 -74.09
C LEU A 234 45.96 74.63 -74.65
N LEU A 235 46.19 74.34 -75.93
CA LEU A 235 47.52 74.40 -76.54
C LEU A 235 48.03 75.84 -76.67
N ASN A 236 47.12 76.80 -76.82
CA ASN A 236 47.45 78.22 -76.91
C ASN A 236 47.31 78.97 -75.57
N SER A 237 47.12 78.26 -74.47
CA SER A 237 46.97 78.87 -73.14
C SER A 237 48.26 79.59 -72.69
N ASN A 238 48.12 80.77 -72.09
CA ASN A 238 49.25 81.45 -71.45
C ASN A 238 49.40 80.90 -70.03
N THR A 239 50.52 80.24 -69.73
CA THR A 239 50.80 79.70 -68.40
C THR A 239 51.52 80.75 -67.55
N GLU A 240 51.01 81.04 -66.34
CA GLU A 240 51.66 81.95 -65.38
C GLU A 240 52.79 81.23 -64.60
N ASN A 241 53.93 81.92 -64.38
CA ASN A 241 55.05 81.55 -63.50
C ASN A 241 55.42 80.05 -63.47
N ASN A 242 56.18 79.59 -64.47
CA ASN A 242 56.79 78.25 -64.53
C ASN A 242 55.83 77.04 -64.51
N ASN A 243 54.52 77.24 -64.42
CA ASN A 243 53.54 76.17 -64.37
C ASN A 243 53.38 75.47 -65.72
N ILE A 244 53.19 74.15 -65.67
CA ILE A 244 52.85 73.32 -66.83
C ILE A 244 51.39 72.94 -66.70
N LEU A 245 50.63 73.15 -67.77
CA LEU A 245 49.28 72.60 -67.89
C LEU A 245 49.39 71.25 -68.59
N ASN A 246 48.75 70.22 -68.04
CA ASN A 246 48.60 68.95 -68.72
C ASN A 246 47.14 68.49 -68.78
N SER A 247 46.77 67.88 -69.90
CA SER A 247 45.44 67.31 -70.09
C SER A 247 45.51 66.15 -71.07
N ASP A 248 44.65 65.16 -70.86
CA ASP A 248 44.40 64.13 -71.87
C ASP A 248 43.67 64.78 -73.05
N ILE A 249 44.16 64.51 -74.25
CA ILE A 249 43.65 65.00 -75.53
C ILE A 249 43.57 63.86 -76.55
N ILE A 250 42.87 64.08 -77.66
CA ILE A 250 42.75 63.07 -78.72
C ILE A 250 43.20 63.68 -80.03
N VAL A 251 44.27 63.13 -80.60
CA VAL A 251 44.81 63.56 -81.89
C VAL A 251 44.72 62.39 -82.85
N ASN A 252 44.00 62.54 -83.97
CA ASN A 252 43.84 61.52 -85.01
C ASN A 252 43.42 60.14 -84.45
N ASN A 253 42.39 60.09 -83.60
CA ASN A 253 41.87 58.88 -82.93
C ASN A 253 42.84 58.18 -81.95
N LEU A 254 43.98 58.78 -81.65
CA LEU A 254 44.93 58.30 -80.64
C LEU A 254 44.85 59.23 -79.41
N LYS A 255 44.77 58.63 -78.22
CA LYS A 255 44.76 59.36 -76.95
C LYS A 255 46.18 59.73 -76.57
N PHE A 256 46.39 61.01 -76.30
CA PHE A 256 47.63 61.55 -75.77
C PHE A 256 47.36 62.32 -74.48
N THR A 257 48.40 62.55 -73.69
CA THR A 257 48.42 63.59 -72.65
C THR A 257 49.32 64.71 -73.15
N ALA A 258 48.76 65.90 -73.33
CA ALA A 258 49.48 67.11 -73.73
C ALA A 258 50.05 67.82 -72.49
N TYR A 259 51.23 68.42 -72.61
CA TYR A 259 51.90 69.25 -71.61
C TYR A 259 52.25 70.59 -72.25
N VAL A 260 51.83 71.73 -71.68
CA VAL A 260 51.92 73.07 -72.27
C VAL A 260 52.62 74.04 -71.31
N LYS A 261 53.55 74.88 -71.83
CA LYS A 261 54.23 75.95 -71.10
C LYS A 261 54.59 77.15 -71.97
N THR A 262 54.37 78.37 -71.47
CA THR A 262 54.81 79.63 -72.09
C THR A 262 56.30 79.87 -71.87
N ILE A 263 57.04 80.13 -72.95
CA ILE A 263 58.52 80.29 -72.95
C ILE A 263 58.98 81.70 -73.33
N SER A 264 58.08 82.55 -73.84
CA SER A 264 58.32 83.99 -73.97
C SER A 264 57.00 84.74 -74.05
N LYS A 265 57.05 86.08 -74.04
CA LYS A 265 55.83 86.89 -74.25
C LYS A 265 55.08 86.58 -75.54
N ASP A 266 55.71 85.91 -76.51
CA ASP A 266 55.15 85.65 -77.83
C ASP A 266 55.12 84.15 -78.22
N LEU A 267 55.58 83.24 -77.34
CA LEU A 267 55.79 81.81 -77.65
C LEU A 267 55.35 80.84 -76.53
N ASN A 268 54.73 79.73 -76.92
CA ASN A 268 54.40 78.56 -76.10
C ASN A 268 55.11 77.30 -76.63
N MET A 269 55.44 76.37 -75.73
CA MET A 269 55.94 75.03 -76.02
C MET A 269 54.96 73.97 -75.52
N VAL A 270 54.75 72.92 -76.30
CA VAL A 270 53.80 71.83 -76.07
C VAL A 270 54.48 70.49 -76.32
N MET A 271 54.18 69.47 -75.51
CA MET A 271 54.60 68.07 -75.70
C MET A 271 53.43 67.09 -75.56
N PHE A 272 53.34 66.08 -76.44
CA PHE A 272 52.29 65.05 -76.45
C PHE A 272 52.85 63.66 -76.11
N ILE A 273 52.19 62.92 -75.20
CA ILE A 273 52.57 61.55 -74.78
C ILE A 273 51.41 60.56 -75.00
N PRO A 274 51.57 59.43 -75.72
CA PRO A 274 50.47 58.52 -76.04
C PRO A 274 50.03 57.62 -74.86
N GLU A 275 48.73 57.28 -74.80
CA GLU A 275 48.11 56.42 -73.76
C GLU A 275 48.67 54.98 -73.75
N THR A 276 49.22 54.51 -74.87
CA THR A 276 49.86 53.19 -74.98
C THR A 276 51.06 53.05 -74.05
N TYR A 277 51.78 54.14 -73.76
CA TYR A 277 52.90 54.17 -72.82
C TYR A 277 52.45 53.92 -71.37
N TYR A 278 51.34 54.53 -70.95
CA TYR A 278 50.77 54.31 -69.61
C TYR A 278 50.34 52.85 -69.40
N ASN A 279 49.78 52.22 -70.43
CA ASN A 279 49.31 50.84 -70.35
C ASN A 279 50.43 49.80 -70.27
N SER A 280 51.58 50.03 -70.91
CA SER A 280 52.73 49.12 -70.80
C SER A 280 53.34 49.13 -69.40
N GLU A 281 53.45 50.30 -68.77
CA GLU A 281 54.01 50.46 -67.43
C GLU A 281 53.11 49.80 -66.34
N MET A 282 51.79 49.94 -66.45
CA MET A 282 50.87 49.30 -65.49
C MET A 282 50.91 47.76 -65.53
N LYS A 283 51.21 47.16 -66.69
CA LYS A 283 51.21 45.69 -66.86
C LYS A 283 52.39 45.03 -66.12
N GLU A 284 53.54 45.69 -66.07
CA GLU A 284 54.71 45.26 -65.28
C GLU A 284 54.42 45.31 -63.77
N MET A 285 53.72 46.35 -63.30
CA MET A 285 53.42 46.52 -61.87
C MET A 285 52.43 45.46 -61.33
N ASN A 286 51.40 45.10 -62.09
CA ASN A 286 50.41 44.08 -61.67
C ASN A 286 50.99 42.67 -61.48
N LYS A 287 52.10 42.34 -62.16
CA LYS A 287 52.74 41.02 -62.04
C LYS A 287 53.43 40.84 -60.68
N SER A 288 53.90 41.93 -60.06
CA SER A 288 54.54 41.91 -58.74
C SER A 288 53.55 41.64 -57.59
N THR A 289 52.33 42.17 -57.67
CA THR A 289 51.30 42.04 -56.61
C THR A 289 50.81 40.60 -56.42
N VAL A 290 50.71 39.80 -57.49
CA VAL A 290 50.25 38.39 -57.42
C VAL A 290 51.23 37.49 -56.66
N TYR A 291 52.54 37.73 -56.75
CA TYR A 291 53.54 36.95 -56.02
C TYR A 291 53.47 37.15 -54.49
N MET A 292 53.04 38.31 -54.02
CA MET A 292 52.92 38.62 -52.59
C MET A 292 51.79 37.83 -51.91
N VAL A 293 50.69 37.56 -52.62
CA VAL A 293 49.50 36.86 -52.09
C VAL A 293 49.78 35.38 -51.83
N ILE A 294 50.59 34.73 -52.68
CA ILE A 294 50.91 33.29 -52.57
C ILE A 294 51.73 32.99 -51.30
N VAL A 295 52.65 33.89 -50.93
CA VAL A 295 53.52 33.73 -49.75
C VAL A 295 52.71 33.81 -48.43
N ALA A 296 51.70 34.69 -48.37
CA ALA A 296 50.87 34.85 -47.18
C ALA A 296 50.02 33.61 -46.85
N PHE A 297 49.60 32.85 -47.87
CA PHE A 297 48.77 31.65 -47.69
C PHE A 297 49.50 30.50 -46.95
N PHE A 298 50.79 30.29 -47.24
CA PHE A 298 51.56 29.20 -46.64
C PHE A 298 51.87 29.41 -45.15
N VAL A 299 52.02 30.65 -44.69
CA VAL A 299 52.30 30.97 -43.27
C VAL A 299 51.09 30.66 -42.38
N ALA A 300 49.87 30.90 -42.86
CA ALA A 300 48.65 30.63 -42.11
C ALA A 300 48.41 29.13 -41.86
N MET A 301 48.74 28.27 -42.83
CA MET A 301 48.56 26.81 -42.73
C MET A 301 49.41 26.19 -41.59
N MET A 302 50.61 26.73 -41.35
CA MET A 302 51.55 26.18 -40.36
C MET A 302 51.09 26.42 -38.91
N ILE A 303 50.40 27.53 -38.65
CA ILE A 303 49.90 27.92 -37.31
C ILE A 303 48.73 27.03 -36.86
N ILE A 304 47.88 26.61 -37.79
CA ILE A 304 46.69 25.79 -37.49
C ILE A 304 47.07 24.38 -36.98
N VAL A 305 48.08 23.75 -37.60
CA VAL A 305 48.54 22.40 -37.22
C VAL A 305 49.11 22.37 -35.80
N PHE A 306 49.80 23.44 -35.38
CA PHE A 306 50.38 23.55 -34.04
C PHE A 306 49.31 23.61 -32.93
N LEU A 307 48.19 24.31 -33.17
CA LEU A 307 47.13 24.50 -32.17
C LEU A 307 46.29 23.23 -31.90
N ILE A 308 46.13 22.34 -32.89
CA ILE A 308 45.38 21.08 -32.74
C ILE A 308 46.06 20.13 -31.75
N LYS A 309 47.39 20.05 -31.77
CA LYS A 309 48.18 19.10 -30.95
C LYS A 309 48.09 19.38 -29.44
N LEU A 310 47.80 20.62 -29.06
CA LEU A 310 47.78 21.09 -27.66
C LEU A 310 46.47 20.72 -26.92
N VAL A 311 45.39 20.44 -27.64
CA VAL A 311 44.05 20.15 -27.06
C VAL A 311 43.81 18.65 -26.82
N PHE A 312 44.33 17.77 -27.68
CA PHE A 312 43.97 16.33 -27.65
C PHE A 312 44.77 15.46 -26.65
N ASN A 313 45.93 15.91 -26.16
CA ASN A 313 46.78 15.11 -25.25
C ASN A 313 46.22 14.90 -23.83
N SER A 314 45.22 15.68 -23.41
CA SER A 314 44.62 15.59 -22.07
C SER A 314 43.46 14.58 -21.99
N VAL A 315 42.85 14.22 -23.12
CA VAL A 315 41.68 13.33 -23.20
C VAL A 315 42.08 11.86 -23.18
N THR A 316 43.19 11.50 -23.82
CA THR A 316 43.69 10.11 -23.93
C THR A 316 44.04 9.46 -22.59
N ARG A 317 44.47 10.26 -21.60
CA ARG A 317 44.92 9.75 -20.29
C ARG A 317 43.79 9.21 -19.39
N VAL A 318 42.58 9.77 -19.50
CA VAL A 318 41.40 9.32 -18.75
C VAL A 318 40.81 8.04 -19.37
N THR A 319 40.84 7.91 -20.69
CA THR A 319 40.33 6.75 -21.43
C THR A 319 41.13 5.46 -21.12
N ASP A 320 42.46 5.54 -21.06
CA ASP A 320 43.32 4.36 -20.81
C ASP A 320 43.16 3.79 -19.39
N THR A 321 42.83 4.64 -18.40
CA THR A 321 42.65 4.20 -17.00
C THR A 321 41.31 3.49 -16.80
N ILE A 322 40.25 3.91 -17.51
CA ILE A 322 38.92 3.28 -17.45
C ILE A 322 38.93 1.95 -18.22
N GLY A 323 39.54 1.91 -19.41
CA GLY A 323 39.61 0.70 -20.24
C GLY A 323 40.22 -0.50 -19.50
N ASN A 324 41.38 -0.31 -18.86
CA ASN A 324 42.06 -1.39 -18.14
C ASN A 324 41.31 -1.87 -16.88
N SER A 325 40.47 -1.03 -16.26
CA SER A 325 39.71 -1.42 -15.05
C SER A 325 38.47 -2.26 -15.33
N ILE A 326 37.89 -2.12 -16.53
CA ILE A 326 36.69 -2.86 -16.95
C ILE A 326 37.06 -4.25 -17.49
N ASP A 327 38.17 -4.38 -18.22
CA ASP A 327 38.59 -5.65 -18.83
C ASP A 327 39.05 -6.73 -17.80
N ASP A 328 39.56 -6.31 -16.63
CA ASP A 328 40.08 -7.22 -15.59
C ASP A 328 39.07 -7.57 -14.47
N ASN A 329 37.81 -7.12 -14.57
CA ASN A 329 36.79 -7.22 -13.52
C ASN A 329 37.28 -6.74 -12.13
N ASP A 330 38.25 -5.82 -12.11
CA ASP A 330 38.88 -5.30 -10.91
C ASP A 330 38.42 -3.87 -10.61
N LEU A 331 37.33 -3.79 -9.86
CA LEU A 331 36.73 -2.51 -9.49
C LEU A 331 37.54 -1.76 -8.41
N ARG A 332 38.64 -2.33 -7.89
CA ARG A 332 39.39 -1.77 -6.75
C ARG A 332 40.31 -0.59 -7.13
N LEU A 333 40.54 -0.35 -8.43
CA LEU A 333 41.46 0.67 -8.95
C LEU A 333 41.02 2.10 -8.59
N ALA A 334 41.97 2.92 -8.12
CA ALA A 334 41.76 4.32 -7.79
C ALA A 334 42.06 5.19 -9.03
N ILE A 335 41.11 6.03 -9.43
CA ILE A 335 41.30 6.98 -10.53
C ILE A 335 42.33 8.03 -10.06
N PRO A 336 43.42 8.28 -10.80
CA PRO A 336 44.48 9.22 -10.36
C PRO A 336 43.93 10.64 -10.21
N GLU A 337 44.37 11.37 -9.18
CA GLU A 337 43.97 12.76 -8.92
C GLU A 337 44.33 13.67 -10.10
N VAL A 338 43.34 14.04 -10.91
CA VAL A 338 43.50 15.03 -11.96
C VAL A 338 43.38 16.42 -11.32
N SER A 339 44.51 17.01 -10.96
CA SER A 339 44.58 18.35 -10.36
C SER A 339 44.30 19.44 -11.42
N GLY A 340 43.02 19.77 -11.60
CA GLY A 340 42.53 20.84 -12.48
C GLY A 340 41.09 21.21 -12.13
N SER A 341 40.67 22.45 -12.42
CA SER A 341 39.27 22.91 -12.29
C SER A 341 38.55 22.92 -13.66
N ASP A 342 39.00 22.06 -14.57
CA ASP A 342 38.45 21.95 -15.92
C ASP A 342 37.48 20.77 -16.07
N GLU A 343 36.85 20.70 -17.25
CA GLU A 343 35.78 19.74 -17.54
C GLU A 343 36.25 18.27 -17.48
N ILE A 344 37.56 18.00 -17.49
CA ILE A 344 38.14 16.64 -17.44
C ILE A 344 38.32 16.18 -15.99
N ALA A 345 38.70 17.08 -15.08
CA ALA A 345 38.78 16.77 -13.65
C ALA A 345 37.39 16.50 -13.03
N GLU A 346 36.35 17.19 -13.51
CA GLU A 346 34.98 16.92 -13.11
C GLU A 346 34.50 15.53 -13.58
N MET A 347 34.88 15.11 -14.80
CA MET A 347 34.57 13.79 -15.34
C MET A 347 35.23 12.65 -14.54
N ALA A 348 36.49 12.82 -14.12
CA ALA A 348 37.19 11.85 -13.27
C ALA A 348 36.49 11.63 -11.91
N LYS A 349 35.98 12.71 -11.30
CA LYS A 349 35.24 12.68 -10.03
C LYS A 349 33.89 11.94 -10.14
N TRP A 350 33.15 12.13 -11.23
CA TRP A 350 31.88 11.42 -11.45
C TRP A 350 32.07 9.91 -11.65
N ILE A 351 33.15 9.49 -12.30
CA ILE A 351 33.46 8.07 -12.50
C ILE A 351 33.85 7.40 -11.18
N GLU A 352 34.53 8.10 -10.29
CA GLU A 352 34.83 7.61 -8.93
C GLU A 352 33.54 7.37 -8.12
N VAL A 353 32.59 8.30 -8.17
CA VAL A 353 31.28 8.17 -7.51
C VAL A 353 30.50 6.96 -8.06
N ILE A 354 30.51 6.76 -9.38
CA ILE A 354 29.85 5.60 -10.02
C ILE A 354 30.51 4.28 -9.60
N ASN A 355 31.84 4.19 -9.62
CA ASN A 355 32.57 2.97 -9.23
C ASN A 355 32.31 2.59 -7.76
N ASN A 356 32.30 3.58 -6.85
CA ASN A 356 31.98 3.36 -5.43
C ASN A 356 30.52 2.91 -5.24
N GLY A 357 29.57 3.50 -5.98
CA GLY A 357 28.17 3.06 -5.97
C GLY A 357 27.98 1.62 -6.49
N PHE A 358 28.75 1.23 -7.52
CA PHE A 358 28.72 -0.12 -8.07
C PHE A 358 29.27 -1.17 -7.08
N GLN A 359 30.40 -0.86 -6.43
CA GLN A 359 30.95 -1.72 -5.37
C GLN A 359 29.99 -1.90 -4.19
N HIS A 360 29.33 -0.82 -3.75
CA HIS A 360 28.34 -0.89 -2.68
C HIS A 360 27.12 -1.75 -3.06
N THR A 361 26.65 -1.64 -4.30
CA THR A 361 25.54 -2.44 -4.82
C THR A 361 25.90 -3.93 -4.85
N LEU A 362 27.05 -4.30 -5.40
CA LEU A 362 27.55 -5.69 -5.40
C LEU A 362 27.73 -6.25 -3.99
N SER A 363 28.23 -5.44 -3.05
CA SER A 363 28.34 -5.81 -1.63
C SER A 363 26.96 -6.10 -1.00
N ASN A 364 25.96 -5.25 -1.26
CA ASN A 364 24.59 -5.46 -0.81
C ASN A 364 23.94 -6.71 -1.42
N ILE A 365 24.18 -6.98 -2.71
CA ILE A 365 23.69 -8.22 -3.34
C ILE A 365 24.36 -9.44 -2.68
N LYS A 366 25.68 -9.42 -2.44
CA LYS A 366 26.39 -10.48 -1.72
C LYS A 366 25.81 -10.72 -0.32
N LYS A 367 25.48 -9.65 0.41
CA LYS A 367 24.80 -9.72 1.72
C LYS A 367 23.42 -10.37 1.61
N ASN A 368 22.60 -9.94 0.65
CA ASN A 368 21.24 -10.46 0.46
C ASN A 368 21.25 -11.93 0.04
N VAL A 369 22.18 -12.34 -0.84
CA VAL A 369 22.38 -13.75 -1.21
C VAL A 369 22.73 -14.60 0.00
N ALA A 370 23.61 -14.11 0.88
CA ALA A 370 23.95 -14.82 2.13
C ALA A 370 22.74 -14.94 3.08
N ILE A 371 21.92 -13.89 3.20
CA ILE A 371 20.68 -13.92 4.00
C ILE A 371 19.68 -14.92 3.42
N PHE A 372 19.43 -14.88 2.10
CA PHE A 372 18.51 -15.79 1.44
C PHE A 372 18.98 -17.24 1.52
N LYS A 373 20.29 -17.50 1.39
CA LYS A 373 20.85 -18.86 1.55
C LYS A 373 20.60 -19.41 2.96
N ARG A 374 20.77 -18.57 4.00
CA ARG A 374 20.44 -18.94 5.39
C ARG A 374 18.95 -19.22 5.59
N GLN A 375 18.07 -18.44 4.95
CA GLN A 375 16.63 -18.66 5.00
C GLN A 375 16.23 -19.95 4.27
N THR A 376 16.73 -20.18 3.06
CA THR A 376 16.48 -21.39 2.27
C THR A 376 17.00 -22.65 2.98
N SER A 377 18.13 -22.58 3.69
CA SER A 377 18.63 -23.72 4.48
C SER A 377 17.77 -24.08 5.70
N ALA A 378 16.92 -23.17 6.19
CA ALA A 378 16.01 -23.42 7.31
C ALA A 378 14.64 -23.97 6.87
N PHE A 379 14.32 -23.95 5.57
CA PHE A 379 13.05 -24.47 5.04
C PHE A 379 12.88 -25.99 5.19
N PRO A 380 13.89 -26.84 4.94
CA PRO A 380 13.76 -28.29 5.08
C PRO A 380 13.29 -28.74 6.46
N GLU A 381 13.79 -28.09 7.52
CA GLU A 381 13.36 -28.35 8.91
C GLU A 381 11.88 -28.02 9.11
N LYS A 382 11.44 -26.83 8.67
CA LYS A 382 10.02 -26.42 8.73
C LYS A 382 9.11 -27.30 7.88
N ILE A 383 9.57 -27.75 6.71
CA ILE A 383 8.81 -28.68 5.88
C ILE A 383 8.68 -30.03 6.59
N SER A 384 9.74 -30.52 7.22
CA SER A 384 9.69 -31.76 8.00
C SER A 384 8.74 -31.65 9.19
N GLU A 385 8.71 -30.50 9.89
CA GLU A 385 7.74 -30.21 10.95
C GLU A 385 6.29 -30.24 10.42
N ASN A 386 6.04 -29.63 9.26
CA ASN A 386 4.73 -29.67 8.59
C ASN A 386 4.33 -31.10 8.17
N VAL A 387 5.27 -31.91 7.70
CA VAL A 387 4.99 -33.32 7.38
C VAL A 387 4.60 -34.11 8.63
N ASN A 388 5.32 -33.91 9.74
CA ASN A 388 5.03 -34.59 11.00
C ASN A 388 3.66 -34.18 11.57
N THR A 389 3.31 -32.91 11.47
CA THR A 389 1.96 -32.44 11.87
C THR A 389 0.87 -33.05 10.99
N ILE A 390 1.06 -33.14 9.66
CA ILE A 390 0.11 -33.83 8.77
C ILE A 390 -0.05 -35.32 9.16
N TYR A 391 1.05 -36.03 9.46
CA TYR A 391 0.97 -37.41 9.95
C TYR A 391 0.16 -37.52 11.25
N SER A 392 0.40 -36.62 12.21
CA SER A 392 -0.36 -36.62 13.47
C SER A 392 -1.85 -36.32 13.28
N VAL A 393 -2.20 -35.47 12.30
CA VAL A 393 -3.59 -35.20 11.93
C VAL A 393 -4.23 -36.45 11.34
N ASN A 394 -3.54 -37.16 10.43
CA ASN A 394 -4.07 -38.39 9.84
C ASN A 394 -4.26 -39.50 10.88
N GLU A 395 -3.31 -39.66 11.81
CA GLU A 395 -3.45 -40.61 12.92
C GLU A 395 -4.66 -40.26 13.80
N SER A 396 -4.84 -38.97 14.12
CA SER A 396 -5.99 -38.48 14.87
C SER A 396 -7.30 -38.75 14.13
N VAL A 397 -7.34 -38.54 12.80
CA VAL A 397 -8.51 -38.83 11.97
C VAL A 397 -8.87 -40.32 12.00
N GLU A 398 -7.90 -41.22 11.87
CA GLU A 398 -8.15 -42.67 11.97
C GLU A 398 -8.65 -43.07 13.36
N ASN A 399 -8.10 -42.49 14.43
CA ASN A 399 -8.60 -42.70 15.78
C ASN A 399 -10.05 -42.21 15.95
N ILE A 400 -10.40 -41.03 15.42
CA ILE A 400 -11.79 -40.54 15.46
C ILE A 400 -12.70 -41.47 14.65
N ARG A 401 -12.25 -41.98 13.49
CA ARG A 401 -13.00 -42.95 12.68
C ARG A 401 -13.31 -44.23 13.45
N LYS A 402 -12.32 -44.77 14.15
CA LYS A 402 -12.49 -45.94 15.00
C LYS A 402 -13.49 -45.67 16.11
N ASN A 403 -13.36 -44.55 16.80
CA ASN A 403 -14.28 -44.15 17.87
C ASN A 403 -15.72 -43.96 17.35
N LEU A 404 -15.90 -43.36 16.17
CA LEU A 404 -17.23 -43.23 15.54
C LEU A 404 -17.87 -44.57 15.21
N ASN A 405 -17.09 -45.53 14.71
CA ASN A 405 -17.60 -46.88 14.46
C ASN A 405 -18.01 -47.59 15.75
N GLU A 406 -17.22 -47.46 16.81
CA GLU A 406 -17.58 -47.97 18.14
C GLU A 406 -18.83 -47.28 18.68
N GLU A 407 -18.95 -45.97 18.54
CA GLU A 407 -20.11 -45.19 18.95
C GLU A 407 -21.36 -45.56 18.14
N SER A 408 -21.25 -45.78 16.83
CA SER A 408 -22.36 -46.26 15.99
C SER A 408 -22.88 -47.62 16.47
N ASN A 409 -21.99 -48.55 16.80
CA ASN A 409 -22.40 -49.84 17.36
C ASN A 409 -23.12 -49.68 18.70
N GLN A 410 -22.65 -48.75 19.55
CA GLN A 410 -23.33 -48.45 20.82
C GLN A 410 -24.72 -47.83 20.62
N ILE A 411 -24.87 -46.96 19.62
CA ILE A 411 -26.18 -46.39 19.25
C ILE A 411 -27.14 -47.49 18.83
N ASP A 412 -26.72 -48.43 17.98
CA ASP A 412 -27.58 -49.54 17.53
C ASP A 412 -27.98 -50.46 18.70
N ILE A 413 -27.06 -50.76 19.62
CA ILE A 413 -27.36 -51.50 20.86
C ILE A 413 -28.37 -50.73 21.71
N ALA A 414 -28.18 -49.42 21.89
CA ALA A 414 -29.07 -48.58 22.68
C ALA A 414 -30.46 -48.45 22.05
N GLU A 415 -30.57 -48.37 20.73
CA GLU A 415 -31.85 -48.39 20.01
C GLU A 415 -32.59 -49.72 20.22
N ASN A 416 -31.87 -50.85 20.11
CA ASN A 416 -32.46 -52.16 20.36
C ASN A 416 -32.92 -52.33 21.82
N ASN A 417 -32.12 -51.87 22.77
CA ASN A 417 -32.51 -51.84 24.19
C ASN A 417 -33.75 -50.96 24.40
N ASN A 418 -33.82 -49.81 23.75
CA ASN A 418 -34.97 -48.92 23.86
C ASN A 418 -36.24 -49.54 23.26
N LYS A 419 -36.11 -50.29 22.17
CA LYS A 419 -37.21 -51.09 21.60
C LYS A 419 -37.69 -52.17 22.57
N ASN A 420 -36.76 -52.92 23.18
CA ASN A 420 -37.11 -53.92 24.20
C ASN A 420 -37.85 -53.27 25.38
N ILE A 421 -37.44 -52.07 25.81
CA ILE A 421 -38.15 -51.30 26.85
C ILE A 421 -39.58 -50.98 26.42
N GLN A 422 -39.82 -50.62 25.15
CA GLN A 422 -41.18 -50.38 24.64
C GLN A 422 -42.04 -51.64 24.68
N GLU A 423 -41.50 -52.79 24.27
CA GLU A 423 -42.19 -54.08 24.37
C GLU A 423 -42.52 -54.44 25.84
N TYR A 424 -41.60 -54.16 26.77
CA TYR A 424 -41.84 -54.32 28.21
C TYR A 424 -42.94 -53.38 28.73
N ILE A 425 -42.98 -52.13 28.27
CA ILE A 425 -44.03 -51.16 28.63
C ILE A 425 -45.40 -51.68 28.18
N GLU A 426 -45.52 -52.16 26.93
CA GLU A 426 -46.77 -52.70 26.40
C GLU A 426 -47.24 -53.93 27.20
N SER A 427 -46.33 -54.88 27.42
CA SER A 427 -46.60 -56.09 28.20
C SER A 427 -47.04 -55.77 29.64
N ASN A 428 -46.31 -54.90 30.32
CA ASN A 428 -46.64 -54.51 31.70
C ASN A 428 -47.95 -53.72 31.78
N THR A 429 -48.25 -52.88 30.79
CA THR A 429 -49.54 -52.16 30.72
C THR A 429 -50.70 -53.15 30.62
N SER A 430 -50.57 -54.17 29.77
CA SER A 430 -51.55 -55.26 29.67
C SER A 430 -51.72 -56.02 30.99
N ASN A 431 -50.60 -56.36 31.64
CA ASN A 431 -50.61 -57.05 32.94
C ASN A 431 -51.30 -56.21 34.04
N ILE A 432 -51.01 -54.91 34.11
CA ILE A 432 -51.65 -53.99 35.07
C ILE A 432 -53.16 -53.95 34.84
N ASN A 433 -53.60 -53.86 33.59
CA ASN A 433 -55.03 -53.87 33.27
C ASN A 433 -55.71 -55.18 33.68
N ALA A 434 -55.06 -56.32 33.43
CA ALA A 434 -55.56 -57.63 33.87
C ALA A 434 -55.64 -57.73 35.41
N ILE A 435 -54.62 -57.25 36.13
CA ILE A 435 -54.62 -57.24 37.60
C ILE A 435 -55.71 -56.30 38.13
N ASN A 436 -55.93 -55.13 37.52
CA ASN A 436 -57.02 -54.23 37.91
C ASN A 436 -58.40 -54.88 37.78
N ILE A 437 -58.65 -55.63 36.69
CA ILE A 437 -59.88 -56.41 36.52
C ILE A 437 -60.01 -57.47 37.62
N ASN A 438 -58.93 -58.22 37.88
CA ASN A 438 -58.92 -59.24 38.94
C ASN A 438 -59.13 -58.65 40.33
N ALA A 439 -58.54 -57.49 40.62
CA ALA A 439 -58.73 -56.77 41.87
C ALA A 439 -60.19 -56.36 42.05
N LYS A 440 -60.84 -55.83 40.99
CA LYS A 440 -62.26 -55.51 41.02
C LYS A 440 -63.13 -56.75 41.26
N ASN A 441 -62.86 -57.85 40.56
CA ASN A 441 -63.57 -59.11 40.80
C ASN A 441 -63.38 -59.63 42.24
N LEU A 442 -62.19 -59.44 42.83
CA LEU A 442 -61.94 -59.79 44.23
C LEU A 442 -62.76 -58.89 45.17
N GLN A 443 -62.86 -57.60 44.90
CA GLN A 443 -63.71 -56.68 45.66
C GLN A 443 -65.17 -57.15 45.70
N ASP A 444 -65.72 -57.54 44.55
CA ASP A 444 -67.09 -58.01 44.44
C ASP A 444 -67.30 -59.31 45.26
N LYS A 445 -66.34 -60.24 45.19
CA LYS A 445 -66.37 -61.47 45.99
C LYS A 445 -66.29 -61.22 47.50
N ILE A 446 -65.49 -60.25 47.95
CA ILE A 446 -65.42 -59.87 49.37
C ILE A 446 -66.78 -59.35 49.86
N LEU A 447 -67.49 -58.58 49.02
CA LEU A 447 -68.83 -58.08 49.35
C LEU A 447 -69.85 -59.23 49.44
N GLU A 448 -69.82 -60.18 48.51
CA GLU A 448 -70.67 -61.38 48.55
C GLU A 448 -70.38 -62.27 49.77
N GLU A 449 -69.10 -62.45 50.11
CA GLU A 449 -68.67 -63.22 51.27
C GLU A 449 -69.10 -62.54 52.58
N SER A 450 -68.98 -61.20 52.66
CA SER A 450 -69.44 -60.42 53.82
C SER A 450 -70.94 -60.59 54.04
N ALA A 451 -71.75 -60.51 52.97
CA ALA A 451 -73.20 -60.73 53.06
C ALA A 451 -73.55 -62.17 53.46
N SER A 452 -72.77 -63.15 52.99
CA SER A 452 -72.94 -64.56 53.36
C SER A 452 -72.60 -64.81 54.83
N ILE A 453 -71.56 -64.15 55.36
CA ILE A 453 -71.18 -64.18 56.77
C ILE A 453 -72.32 -63.62 57.63
N GLU A 454 -72.86 -62.43 57.31
CA GLU A 454 -73.98 -61.83 58.06
C GLU A 454 -75.20 -62.76 58.12
N LYS A 455 -75.56 -63.39 56.99
CA LYS A 455 -76.67 -64.34 56.94
C LYS A 455 -76.43 -65.59 57.79
N THR A 456 -75.19 -66.05 57.84
CA THR A 456 -74.81 -67.22 58.64
C THR A 456 -74.83 -66.90 60.13
N VAL A 457 -74.38 -65.70 60.53
CA VAL A 457 -74.51 -65.22 61.92
C VAL A 457 -75.97 -65.22 62.36
N SER A 458 -76.86 -64.63 61.56
CA SER A 458 -78.30 -64.62 61.86
C SER A 458 -78.88 -66.04 61.99
N SER A 459 -78.47 -66.97 61.12
CA SER A 459 -78.92 -68.37 61.18
C SER A 459 -78.44 -69.07 62.46
N ILE A 460 -77.25 -68.73 62.96
CA ILE A 460 -76.72 -69.25 64.22
C ILE A 460 -77.45 -68.67 65.42
N GLU A 461 -77.74 -67.36 65.42
CA GLU A 461 -78.53 -66.74 66.49
C GLU A 461 -79.90 -67.40 66.63
N ASP A 462 -80.56 -67.73 65.52
CA ASP A 462 -81.82 -68.47 65.52
C ASP A 462 -81.64 -69.93 65.99
N MET A 463 -80.51 -70.57 65.66
CA MET A 463 -80.20 -71.91 66.16
C MET A 463 -79.98 -71.93 67.68
N ILE A 464 -79.29 -70.92 68.24
CA ILE A 464 -79.11 -70.77 69.68
C ILE A 464 -80.47 -70.65 70.38
N LYS A 465 -81.36 -69.78 69.88
CA LYS A 465 -82.74 -69.66 70.41
C LYS A 465 -83.52 -70.97 70.34
N ASN A 466 -83.38 -71.72 69.24
CA ASN A 466 -84.06 -73.01 69.10
C ASN A 466 -83.55 -74.05 70.10
N ILE A 467 -82.24 -74.09 70.38
CA ILE A 467 -81.64 -74.95 71.39
C ILE A 467 -82.16 -74.58 72.80
N GLU A 468 -82.18 -73.28 73.13
CA GLU A 468 -82.74 -72.79 74.40
C GLU A 468 -84.22 -73.18 74.57
N ASN A 469 -85.01 -73.07 73.49
CA ASN A 469 -86.40 -73.51 73.48
C ASN A 469 -86.54 -75.03 73.69
N ILE A 470 -85.67 -75.84 73.07
CA ILE A 470 -85.67 -77.30 73.25
C ILE A 470 -85.35 -77.65 74.71
N ASP A 471 -84.34 -77.03 75.31
CA ASP A 471 -83.98 -77.28 76.72
C ASP A 471 -85.15 -76.93 77.66
N SER A 472 -85.86 -75.82 77.41
CA SER A 472 -87.05 -75.45 78.18
C SER A 472 -88.21 -76.45 78.02
N ILE A 473 -88.41 -76.98 76.80
CA ILE A 473 -89.42 -78.01 76.53
C ILE A 473 -89.08 -79.30 77.30
N ILE A 474 -87.80 -79.71 77.31
CA ILE A 474 -87.35 -80.91 78.04
C ILE A 474 -87.59 -80.73 79.54
N GLU A 475 -87.21 -79.61 80.14
CA GLU A 475 -87.45 -79.34 81.56
C GLU A 475 -88.95 -79.43 81.91
N SER A 476 -89.81 -78.87 81.06
CA SER A 476 -91.25 -79.00 81.24
C SER A 476 -91.75 -80.44 81.07
N ALA A 477 -91.17 -81.21 80.14
CA ALA A 477 -91.55 -82.59 79.89
C ALA A 477 -91.14 -83.48 81.08
N GLU A 478 -89.92 -83.36 81.58
CA GLU A 478 -89.44 -84.06 82.78
C GLU A 478 -90.35 -83.83 83.99
N ASN A 479 -90.74 -82.58 84.23
CA ASN A 479 -91.67 -82.24 85.31
C ASN A 479 -93.03 -82.94 85.15
N LYS A 480 -93.58 -82.98 83.93
CA LYS A 480 -94.84 -83.67 83.64
C LYS A 480 -94.71 -85.20 83.79
N THR A 481 -93.64 -85.78 83.28
CA THR A 481 -93.34 -87.22 83.36
C THR A 481 -93.16 -87.66 84.82
N ARG A 482 -92.47 -86.87 85.65
CA ARG A 482 -92.33 -87.10 87.10
C ARG A 482 -93.68 -87.09 87.82
N ASN A 483 -94.54 -86.12 87.49
CA ASN A 483 -95.89 -86.05 88.04
C ASN A 483 -96.75 -87.25 87.62
N LEU A 484 -96.64 -87.67 86.35
CA LEU A 484 -97.35 -88.85 85.83
C LEU A 484 -96.86 -90.13 86.51
N LEU A 485 -95.55 -90.32 86.67
CA LEU A 485 -94.98 -91.47 87.38
C LEU A 485 -95.51 -91.57 88.82
N SER A 486 -95.56 -90.44 89.53
CA SER A 486 -96.10 -90.36 90.89
C SER A 486 -97.59 -90.70 90.93
N ALA A 487 -98.38 -90.14 90.01
CA ALA A 487 -99.83 -90.40 89.92
C ALA A 487 -100.12 -91.87 89.60
N SER A 488 -99.41 -92.45 88.63
CA SER A 488 -99.57 -93.85 88.21
C SER A 488 -99.13 -94.83 89.30
N SER A 489 -98.06 -94.52 90.03
CA SER A 489 -97.63 -95.33 91.19
C SER A 489 -98.69 -95.34 92.29
N LYS A 490 -99.27 -94.18 92.61
CA LYS A 490 -100.38 -94.06 93.57
C LYS A 490 -101.64 -94.79 93.09
N SER A 491 -101.96 -94.72 91.80
CA SER A 491 -103.09 -95.45 91.21
C SER A 491 -102.89 -96.96 91.30
N LYS A 492 -101.69 -97.47 91.00
CA LYS A 492 -101.34 -98.89 91.16
C LYS A 492 -101.50 -99.37 92.61
N GLU A 493 -101.09 -98.55 93.59
CA GLU A 493 -101.29 -98.84 95.01
C GLU A 493 -102.78 -98.91 95.37
N LYS A 494 -103.59 -97.94 94.91
CA LYS A 494 -105.05 -97.95 95.13
C LYS A 494 -105.73 -99.16 94.50
N ILE A 495 -105.34 -99.56 93.28
CA ILE A 495 -105.86 -100.77 92.64
C ILE A 495 -105.51 -102.01 93.48
N LYS A 496 -104.28 -102.12 93.97
CA LYS A 496 -103.88 -103.21 94.88
C LYS A 496 -104.76 -103.27 96.15
N SER A 497 -105.06 -102.12 96.75
CA SER A 497 -106.00 -102.04 97.88
C SER A 497 -107.42 -102.46 97.49
N ALA A 498 -107.91 -102.03 96.33
CA ALA A 498 -109.24 -102.41 95.83
C ALA A 498 -109.33 -103.91 95.55
N THR A 499 -108.31 -104.52 94.94
CA THR A 499 -108.22 -105.97 94.71
C THR A 499 -108.30 -106.73 96.04
N LYS A 500 -107.61 -106.24 97.08
CA LYS A 500 -107.70 -106.83 98.43
C LYS A 500 -109.12 -106.74 99.00
N SER A 501 -109.78 -105.59 98.87
CA SER A 501 -111.16 -105.42 99.31
C SER A 501 -112.15 -106.32 98.55
N THR A 502 -111.96 -106.54 97.24
CA THR A 502 -112.79 -107.49 96.49
C THR A 502 -112.55 -108.93 96.90
N GLU A 503 -111.31 -109.32 97.22
CA GLU A 503 -111.00 -110.65 97.77
C GLU A 503 -111.69 -110.88 99.12
N ASP A 504 -111.66 -109.87 100.01
CA ASP A 504 -112.34 -109.93 101.30
C ASP A 504 -113.87 -109.99 101.15
N LEU A 505 -114.44 -109.32 100.13
CA LEU A 505 -115.86 -109.42 99.79
C LEU A 505 -116.24 -110.82 99.27
N ILE A 506 -115.42 -111.44 98.42
CA ILE A 506 -115.64 -112.83 97.96
C ILE A 506 -115.69 -113.78 99.16
N ASN A 507 -114.75 -113.64 100.09
CA ASN A 507 -114.72 -114.44 101.33
C ASN A 507 -115.99 -114.23 102.18
N SER A 508 -116.47 -112.98 102.27
CA SER A 508 -117.70 -112.64 102.98
C SER A 508 -118.95 -113.24 102.31
N LEU A 509 -119.03 -113.22 100.98
CA LEU A 509 -120.14 -113.84 100.23
C LEU A 509 -120.19 -115.36 100.40
N VAL A 510 -119.03 -116.04 100.45
CA VAL A 510 -118.98 -117.48 100.74
C VAL A 510 -119.55 -117.77 102.12
N ALA A 511 -119.22 -116.95 103.13
CA ALA A 511 -119.79 -117.10 104.47
C ALA A 511 -121.31 -116.87 104.50
N ILE A 512 -121.82 -115.86 103.78
CA ILE A 512 -123.27 -115.59 103.68
C ILE A 512 -123.99 -116.71 102.92
N SER A 513 -123.43 -117.23 101.83
CA SER A 513 -124.03 -118.35 101.08
C SER A 513 -124.13 -119.61 101.93
N ASN A 514 -123.11 -119.92 102.74
CA ASN A 514 -123.17 -121.01 103.72
C ASN A 514 -124.30 -120.81 104.75
N PHE A 515 -124.49 -119.56 105.21
CA PHE A 515 -125.58 -119.22 106.14
C PHE A 515 -126.97 -119.36 105.49
N VAL A 516 -127.16 -118.87 104.26
CA VAL A 516 -128.41 -119.03 103.50
C VAL A 516 -128.71 -120.51 103.22
N SER A 517 -127.70 -121.31 102.87
CA SER A 517 -127.83 -122.77 102.73
C SER A 517 -128.27 -123.44 104.04
N SER A 518 -127.76 -122.99 105.18
CA SER A 518 -128.20 -123.46 106.50
C SER A 518 -129.68 -123.12 106.77
N ILE A 519 -130.12 -121.90 106.44
CA ILE A 519 -131.54 -121.49 106.54
C ILE A 519 -132.42 -122.38 105.65
N ARG A 520 -132.04 -122.61 104.39
CA ARG A 520 -132.78 -123.49 103.47
C ARG A 520 -132.93 -124.89 104.06
N ASN A 521 -131.85 -125.43 104.63
CA ASN A 521 -131.88 -126.74 105.28
C ASN A 521 -132.82 -126.76 106.50
N ILE A 522 -132.82 -125.71 107.34
CA ILE A 522 -133.75 -125.57 108.48
C ILE A 522 -135.20 -125.47 107.98
N ALA A 523 -135.46 -124.66 106.95
CA ALA A 523 -136.79 -124.50 106.36
C ALA A 523 -137.33 -125.84 105.82
N ARG A 524 -136.52 -126.59 105.06
CA ARG A 524 -136.90 -127.93 104.57
C ARG A 524 -137.14 -128.94 105.68
N GLN A 525 -136.32 -128.93 106.74
CA GLN A 525 -136.54 -129.77 107.93
C GLN A 525 -137.85 -129.39 108.64
N THR A 526 -138.12 -128.09 108.78
CA THR A 526 -139.35 -127.58 109.40
C THR A 526 -140.58 -127.92 108.57
N ASN A 527 -140.49 -127.85 107.23
CA ASN A 527 -141.55 -128.27 106.33
C ASN A 527 -141.90 -129.76 106.50
N LEU A 528 -140.88 -130.63 106.61
CA LEU A 528 -141.09 -132.07 106.87
C LEU A 528 -141.73 -132.33 108.24
N LEU A 529 -141.31 -131.60 109.28
CA LEU A 529 -141.91 -131.69 110.61
C LEU A 529 -143.38 -131.22 110.60
N ALA A 530 -143.67 -130.10 109.93
CA ALA A 530 -145.00 -129.54 109.79
C ALA A 530 -145.93 -130.44 108.97
N MET A 531 -145.42 -131.06 107.89
CA MET A 531 -146.13 -132.05 107.09
C MET A 531 -146.49 -133.28 107.93
N ASN A 532 -145.53 -133.81 108.71
CA ASN A 532 -145.79 -134.91 109.63
C ASN A 532 -146.85 -134.54 110.69
N ALA A 533 -146.80 -133.31 111.23
CA ALA A 533 -147.76 -132.81 112.20
C ALA A 533 -149.18 -132.61 111.60
N ALA A 534 -149.28 -132.12 110.36
CA ALA A 534 -150.55 -131.96 109.65
C ALA A 534 -151.21 -133.31 109.34
N ILE A 535 -150.42 -134.32 108.97
CA ILE A 535 -150.88 -135.71 108.78
C ILE A 535 -151.44 -136.28 110.08
N GLU A 536 -150.76 -136.08 111.20
CA GLU A 536 -151.21 -136.58 112.51
C GLU A 536 -152.46 -135.83 113.01
N ALA A 537 -152.54 -134.51 112.74
CA ALA A 537 -153.72 -133.72 113.05
C ALA A 537 -154.95 -134.13 112.22
N ALA A 538 -154.78 -134.51 110.95
CA ALA A 538 -155.86 -135.09 110.13
C ALA A 538 -156.35 -136.45 110.69
N HIS A 539 -155.45 -137.23 111.31
CA HIS A 539 -155.76 -138.52 111.94
C HIS A 539 -156.62 -138.38 113.22
N ALA A 540 -156.45 -137.32 113.99
CA ALA A 540 -157.15 -137.10 115.27
C ALA A 540 -158.60 -136.56 115.15
N GLY A 541 -159.10 -136.26 113.94
CA GLY A 541 -160.50 -135.88 113.68
C GLY A 541 -160.93 -134.55 114.33
N LYS A 542 -162.17 -134.44 114.85
CA LYS A 542 -162.77 -133.15 115.29
C LYS A 542 -162.02 -132.42 116.43
N TYR A 543 -161.21 -133.12 117.23
CA TYR A 543 -160.52 -132.55 118.41
C TYR A 543 -159.19 -131.83 118.09
N SER A 544 -158.66 -131.96 116.87
CA SER A 544 -157.34 -131.44 116.45
C SER A 544 -157.41 -130.29 115.44
N THR A 545 -158.60 -129.74 115.20
CA THR A 545 -158.84 -128.71 114.17
C THR A 545 -157.94 -127.48 114.32
N GLY A 546 -157.69 -127.00 115.54
CA GLY A 546 -156.75 -125.90 115.78
C GLY A 546 -155.27 -126.25 115.52
N PHE A 547 -154.87 -127.50 115.78
CA PHE A 547 -153.49 -127.96 115.61
C PHE A 547 -153.16 -128.18 114.12
N ALA A 548 -154.12 -128.68 113.33
CA ALA A 548 -153.98 -128.81 111.88
C ALA A 548 -153.76 -127.46 111.19
N VAL A 549 -154.47 -126.41 111.62
CA VAL A 549 -154.31 -125.04 111.09
C VAL A 549 -152.92 -124.50 111.40
N VAL A 550 -152.41 -124.68 112.63
CA VAL A 550 -151.05 -124.25 113.00
C VAL A 550 -149.98 -125.03 112.22
N ALA A 551 -150.14 -126.34 112.04
CA ALA A 551 -149.20 -127.15 111.27
C ALA A 551 -149.16 -126.74 109.79
N GLU A 552 -150.32 -126.46 109.17
CA GLU A 552 -150.39 -125.97 107.80
C GLU A 552 -149.78 -124.56 107.66
N GLU A 553 -150.00 -123.67 108.63
CA GLU A 553 -149.38 -122.34 108.65
C GLU A 553 -147.84 -122.42 108.78
N ILE A 554 -147.32 -123.35 109.62
CA ILE A 554 -145.87 -123.61 109.73
C ILE A 554 -145.32 -124.21 108.42
N ARG A 555 -146.09 -125.07 107.74
CA ARG A 555 -145.74 -125.65 106.44
C ARG A 555 -145.58 -124.55 105.40
N ILE A 556 -146.59 -123.69 105.25
CA ILE A 556 -146.57 -122.54 104.33
C ILE A 556 -145.42 -121.59 104.67
N LEU A 557 -145.17 -121.30 105.96
CA LEU A 557 -144.05 -120.46 106.39
C LEU A 557 -142.69 -121.08 106.05
N SER A 558 -142.56 -122.40 106.19
CA SER A 558 -141.34 -123.14 105.87
C SER A 558 -141.09 -123.20 104.36
N GLU A 559 -142.13 -123.43 103.55
CA GLU A 559 -142.05 -123.36 102.07
C GLU A 559 -141.69 -121.95 101.61
N THR A 560 -142.32 -120.93 102.19
CA THR A 560 -141.97 -119.53 101.95
C THR A 560 -140.51 -119.25 102.34
N SER A 561 -140.03 -119.78 103.46
CA SER A 561 -138.63 -119.60 103.90
C SER A 561 -137.63 -120.30 102.98
N ASP A 562 -137.98 -121.49 102.46
CA ASP A 562 -137.18 -122.23 101.47
C ASP A 562 -137.09 -121.46 100.15
N GLU A 563 -138.21 -120.93 99.65
CA GLU A 563 -138.30 -120.09 98.46
C GLU A 563 -137.49 -118.78 98.63
N GLN A 564 -137.61 -118.10 99.78
CA GLN A 564 -136.83 -116.89 100.06
C GLN A 564 -135.33 -117.20 100.16
N ALA A 565 -134.95 -118.34 100.75
CA ALA A 565 -133.55 -118.77 100.78
C ALA A 565 -133.04 -119.10 99.37
N ASP A 566 -133.83 -119.74 98.50
CA ASP A 566 -133.51 -119.97 97.07
C ASP A 566 -133.27 -118.67 96.32
N ASN A 567 -134.17 -117.69 96.49
CA ASN A 567 -134.01 -116.38 95.89
C ASN A 567 -132.76 -115.65 96.42
N ALA A 568 -132.46 -115.76 97.72
CA ALA A 568 -131.25 -115.19 98.32
C ALA A 568 -129.96 -115.82 97.76
N ASP A 569 -129.91 -117.14 97.58
CA ASP A 569 -128.75 -117.79 96.94
C ASP A 569 -128.56 -117.34 95.50
N ARG A 570 -129.65 -117.19 94.72
CA ARG A 570 -129.57 -116.66 93.36
C ARG A 570 -128.98 -115.27 93.33
N ILE A 571 -129.43 -114.37 94.22
CA ILE A 571 -128.87 -113.01 94.36
C ILE A 571 -127.39 -113.07 94.75
N LEU A 572 -127.00 -113.97 95.67
CA LEU A 572 -125.59 -114.13 96.06
C LEU A 572 -124.71 -114.62 94.92
N GLN A 573 -125.20 -115.51 94.05
CA GLN A 573 -124.49 -115.92 92.83
C GLN A 573 -124.32 -114.74 91.87
N GLU A 574 -125.37 -113.95 91.64
CA GLU A 574 -125.28 -112.75 90.80
C GLU A 574 -124.26 -111.73 91.33
N ILE A 575 -124.22 -111.52 92.66
CA ILE A 575 -123.22 -110.64 93.27
C ILE A 575 -121.82 -111.24 93.12
N LYS A 576 -121.65 -112.55 93.34
CA LYS A 576 -120.36 -113.25 93.18
C LYS A 576 -119.82 -113.10 91.75
N ASP A 577 -120.66 -113.31 90.75
CA ASP A 577 -120.29 -113.14 89.34
C ASP A 577 -119.85 -111.70 89.06
N ARG A 578 -120.60 -110.71 89.56
CA ARG A 578 -120.23 -109.28 89.44
C ARG A 578 -118.90 -108.93 90.11
N ILE A 579 -118.63 -109.48 91.29
CA ILE A 579 -117.34 -109.26 91.98
C ILE A 579 -116.20 -109.98 91.26
N SER A 580 -116.44 -111.15 90.68
CA SER A 580 -115.45 -111.85 89.84
C SER A 580 -115.05 -111.01 88.63
N THR A 581 -116.03 -110.42 87.92
CA THR A 581 -115.76 -109.45 86.85
C THR A 581 -114.99 -108.24 87.37
N THR A 582 -115.40 -107.67 88.51
CA THR A 582 -114.70 -106.53 89.12
C THR A 582 -113.23 -106.86 89.46
N SER A 583 -112.97 -108.07 89.95
CA SER A 583 -111.62 -108.54 90.25
C SER A 583 -110.76 -108.68 88.99
N TYR A 584 -111.35 -109.14 87.88
CA TYR A 584 -110.68 -109.19 86.59
C TYR A 584 -110.33 -107.78 86.09
N ASP A 585 -111.29 -106.85 86.10
CA ASP A 585 -111.08 -105.46 85.67
C ASP A 585 -109.99 -104.75 86.50
N LEU A 586 -109.92 -105.03 87.81
CA LEU A 586 -108.86 -104.52 88.68
C LEU A 586 -107.49 -105.13 88.36
N SER A 587 -107.43 -106.42 88.04
CA SER A 587 -106.18 -107.07 87.63
C SER A 587 -105.66 -106.50 86.31
N ASP A 588 -106.54 -106.34 85.32
CA ASP A 588 -106.20 -105.71 84.04
C ASP A 588 -105.74 -104.26 84.24
N SER A 589 -106.45 -103.49 85.08
CA SER A 589 -106.03 -102.14 85.45
C SER A 589 -104.63 -102.09 86.09
N ALA A 590 -104.29 -103.07 86.94
CA ALA A 590 -102.96 -103.15 87.56
C ALA A 590 -101.85 -103.43 86.54
N GLU A 591 -102.12 -104.26 85.54
CA GLU A 591 -101.22 -104.54 84.42
C GLU A 591 -101.04 -103.30 83.55
N GLN A 592 -102.14 -102.61 83.19
CA GLN A 592 -102.10 -101.36 82.43
C GLN A 592 -101.29 -100.26 83.13
N PHE A 593 -101.46 -100.06 84.44
CA PHE A 593 -100.63 -99.10 85.18
C PHE A 593 -99.15 -99.53 85.28
N SER A 594 -98.86 -100.83 85.25
CA SER A 594 -97.47 -101.33 85.23
C SER A 594 -96.80 -101.06 83.88
N ALA A 595 -97.53 -101.28 82.78
CA ALA A 595 -97.08 -100.91 81.45
C ALA A 595 -96.86 -99.39 81.35
N LEU A 596 -97.80 -98.59 81.84
CA LEU A 596 -97.68 -97.13 81.83
C LEU A 596 -96.50 -96.61 82.65
N ILE A 597 -96.17 -97.22 83.80
CA ILE A 597 -94.95 -96.88 84.55
C ILE A 597 -93.69 -97.17 83.73
N LYS A 598 -93.66 -98.29 82.99
CA LYS A 598 -92.55 -98.64 82.11
C LYS A 598 -92.42 -97.64 80.97
N ASP A 599 -93.51 -97.31 80.28
CA ASP A 599 -93.53 -96.34 79.17
C ASP A 599 -93.05 -94.95 79.63
N VAL A 600 -93.46 -94.52 80.83
CA VAL A 600 -93.01 -93.27 81.44
C VAL A 600 -91.50 -93.27 81.75
N SER A 601 -90.93 -94.43 82.13
CA SER A 601 -89.48 -94.59 82.30
C SER A 601 -88.76 -94.47 80.96
N GLU A 602 -89.25 -95.16 79.92
CA GLU A 602 -88.68 -95.10 78.56
C GLU A 602 -88.73 -93.66 78.00
N ILE A 603 -89.81 -92.91 78.25
CA ILE A 603 -89.90 -91.48 77.91
C ILE A 603 -88.83 -90.65 78.64
N THR A 604 -88.54 -90.96 79.90
CA THR A 604 -87.52 -90.24 80.68
C THR A 604 -86.12 -90.45 80.07
N ASP A 605 -85.78 -91.69 79.72
CA ASP A 605 -84.50 -92.02 79.06
C ASP A 605 -84.37 -91.33 77.69
N LEU A 606 -85.48 -91.20 76.95
CA LEU A 606 -85.50 -90.45 75.69
C LEU A 606 -85.27 -88.95 75.92
N MET A 607 -85.88 -88.36 76.95
CA MET A 607 -85.64 -86.95 77.28
C MET A 607 -84.18 -86.67 77.65
N ASP A 608 -83.56 -87.55 78.46
CA ASP A 608 -82.12 -87.47 78.78
C ASP A 608 -81.26 -87.52 77.51
N SER A 609 -81.62 -88.37 76.55
CA SER A 609 -80.92 -88.49 75.26
C SER A 609 -81.06 -87.23 74.40
N VAL A 610 -82.25 -86.61 74.38
CA VAL A 610 -82.48 -85.34 73.68
C VAL A 610 -81.72 -84.20 74.37
N HIS A 611 -81.71 -84.15 75.70
CA HIS A 611 -80.95 -83.14 76.45
C HIS A 611 -79.46 -83.20 76.16
N ASN A 612 -78.88 -84.41 76.18
CA ASN A 612 -77.48 -84.61 75.85
C ASN A 612 -77.16 -84.18 74.40
N SER A 613 -78.08 -84.43 73.46
CA SER A 613 -77.96 -84.01 72.07
C SER A 613 -78.06 -82.49 71.91
N SER A 614 -78.99 -81.84 72.61
CA SER A 614 -79.16 -80.38 72.68
C SER A 614 -77.89 -79.70 73.24
N SER A 615 -77.36 -80.21 74.34
CA SER A 615 -76.09 -79.76 74.95
C SER A 615 -74.90 -79.90 73.99
N GLY A 616 -74.82 -81.04 73.28
CA GLY A 616 -73.82 -81.25 72.23
C GLY A 616 -73.95 -80.25 71.09
N GLN A 617 -75.19 -79.97 70.64
CA GLN A 617 -75.48 -79.01 69.58
C GLN A 617 -75.14 -77.57 69.99
N SER A 618 -75.36 -77.20 71.25
CA SER A 618 -74.95 -75.91 71.81
C SER A 618 -73.43 -75.68 71.72
N LYS A 619 -72.63 -76.70 72.08
CA LYS A 619 -71.17 -76.65 71.96
C LYS A 619 -70.72 -76.45 70.51
N ILE A 620 -71.27 -77.26 69.60
CA ILE A 620 -70.99 -77.15 68.16
C ILE A 620 -71.37 -75.76 67.64
N THR A 621 -72.52 -75.23 68.05
CA THR A 621 -73.00 -73.90 67.64
C THR A 621 -72.03 -72.79 68.05
N ASN A 622 -71.50 -72.85 69.28
CA ASN A 622 -70.49 -71.92 69.76
C ASN A 622 -69.17 -72.02 68.99
N GLU A 623 -68.74 -73.22 68.62
CA GLU A 623 -67.55 -73.43 67.77
C GLU A 623 -67.75 -72.86 66.36
N ILE A 624 -68.94 -73.02 65.78
CA ILE A 624 -69.28 -72.42 64.48
C ILE A 624 -69.28 -70.89 64.59
N LEU A 625 -69.88 -70.32 65.65
CA LEU A 625 -69.87 -68.86 65.88
C LEU A 625 -68.44 -68.31 65.98
N HIS A 626 -67.56 -69.01 66.70
CA HIS A 626 -66.15 -68.65 66.77
C HIS A 626 -65.46 -68.70 65.40
N SER A 627 -65.72 -69.75 64.62
CA SER A 627 -65.18 -69.92 63.27
C SER A 627 -65.64 -68.80 62.32
N ILE A 628 -66.90 -68.38 62.42
CA ILE A 628 -67.43 -67.25 61.63
C ILE A 628 -66.81 -65.92 62.03
N THR A 629 -66.58 -65.70 63.33
CA THR A 629 -65.90 -64.50 63.81
C THR A 629 -64.48 -64.42 63.22
N MET A 630 -63.78 -65.56 63.15
CA MET A 630 -62.48 -65.66 62.49
C MET A 630 -62.58 -65.42 60.97
N MET A 631 -63.60 -65.96 60.29
CA MET A 631 -63.86 -65.66 58.88
C MET A 631 -64.11 -64.18 58.62
N SER A 632 -64.91 -63.51 59.47
CA SER A 632 -65.15 -62.07 59.36
C SER A 632 -63.86 -61.28 59.45
N LYS A 633 -62.98 -61.62 60.41
CA LYS A 633 -61.67 -60.98 60.56
C LYS A 633 -60.75 -61.25 59.36
N LEU A 634 -60.79 -62.46 58.80
CA LEU A 634 -60.05 -62.80 57.60
C LEU A 634 -60.53 -62.00 56.39
N SER A 635 -61.84 -61.89 56.20
CA SER A 635 -62.45 -61.09 55.12
C SER A 635 -62.04 -59.61 55.20
N GLU A 636 -62.02 -59.04 56.41
CA GLU A 636 -61.56 -57.66 56.64
C GLU A 636 -60.06 -57.49 56.32
N ASN A 637 -59.23 -58.48 56.66
CA ASN A 637 -57.81 -58.47 56.30
C ASN A 637 -57.62 -58.55 54.77
N ILE A 638 -58.36 -59.42 54.08
CA ILE A 638 -58.34 -59.52 52.60
C ILE A 638 -58.77 -58.19 51.98
N LYS A 639 -59.78 -57.50 52.53
CA LYS A 639 -60.19 -56.16 52.09
C LYS A 639 -59.07 -55.13 52.22
N SER A 640 -58.35 -55.12 53.34
CA SER A 640 -57.19 -54.22 53.53
C SER A 640 -56.06 -54.53 52.53
N GLN A 641 -55.77 -55.82 52.31
CA GLN A 641 -54.79 -56.24 51.30
C GLN A 641 -55.20 -55.82 49.88
N TYR A 642 -56.48 -55.90 49.54
CA TYR A 642 -57.03 -55.42 48.26
C TYR A 642 -56.79 -53.91 48.07
N ILE A 643 -57.04 -53.08 49.09
CA ILE A 643 -56.80 -51.63 49.01
C ILE A 643 -55.32 -51.34 48.72
N ASN A 644 -54.42 -52.00 49.45
CA ASN A 644 -52.97 -51.88 49.25
C ASN A 644 -52.53 -52.33 47.84
N ILE A 645 -53.12 -53.40 47.31
CA ILE A 645 -52.84 -53.84 45.93
C ILE A 645 -53.25 -52.75 44.93
N THR A 646 -54.43 -52.16 45.11
CA THR A 646 -54.98 -51.16 44.20
C THR A 646 -54.15 -49.86 44.22
N GLU A 647 -53.71 -49.43 45.39
CA GLU A 647 -52.80 -48.29 45.55
C GLU A 647 -51.45 -48.54 44.83
N ARG A 648 -50.83 -49.69 45.09
CA ARG A 648 -49.56 -50.08 44.43
C ARG A 648 -49.70 -50.20 42.91
N LEU A 649 -50.84 -50.67 42.41
CA LEU A 649 -51.10 -50.68 40.95
C LEU A 649 -51.13 -49.27 40.36
N GLY A 650 -51.67 -48.30 41.09
CA GLY A 650 -51.62 -46.89 40.71
C GLY A 650 -50.18 -46.37 40.59
N GLU A 651 -49.33 -46.67 41.56
CA GLU A 651 -47.90 -46.32 41.52
C GLU A 651 -47.17 -46.99 40.34
N ILE A 652 -47.38 -48.30 40.15
CA ILE A 652 -46.77 -49.04 39.03
C ILE A 652 -47.21 -48.45 37.69
N LYS A 653 -48.49 -48.07 37.55
CA LYS A 653 -48.99 -47.43 36.34
C LYS A 653 -48.26 -46.10 36.07
N ASN A 654 -48.13 -45.24 37.08
CA ASN A 654 -47.40 -43.97 36.95
C ASN A 654 -45.92 -44.18 36.57
N ASN A 655 -45.29 -45.22 37.13
CA ASN A 655 -43.92 -45.59 36.78
C ASN A 655 -43.79 -46.06 35.33
N ILE A 656 -44.76 -46.82 34.82
CA ILE A 656 -44.80 -47.25 33.41
C ILE A 656 -45.00 -46.05 32.47
N GLU A 657 -45.88 -45.10 32.81
CA GLU A 657 -46.06 -43.86 32.04
C GLU A 657 -44.77 -43.02 32.01
N SER A 658 -44.08 -42.92 33.15
CA SER A 658 -42.77 -42.25 33.24
C SER A 658 -41.72 -42.96 32.38
N LEU A 659 -41.64 -44.29 32.44
CA LEU A 659 -40.73 -45.11 31.64
C LEU A 659 -41.00 -44.96 30.14
N SER A 660 -42.28 -44.87 29.75
CA SER A 660 -42.69 -44.60 28.36
C SER A 660 -42.19 -43.25 27.88
N SER A 661 -42.37 -42.20 28.68
CA SER A 661 -41.86 -40.86 28.34
C SER A 661 -40.33 -40.84 28.22
N LEU A 662 -39.63 -41.56 29.10
CA LEU A 662 -38.17 -41.69 29.07
C LEU A 662 -37.70 -42.41 27.80
N SER A 663 -38.36 -43.52 27.43
CA SER A 663 -38.07 -44.26 26.21
C SER A 663 -38.25 -43.41 24.95
N LEU A 664 -39.32 -42.60 24.90
CA LEU A 664 -39.58 -41.68 23.79
C LEU A 664 -38.47 -40.61 23.68
N ASN A 665 -38.07 -40.03 24.81
CA ASN A 665 -36.99 -39.04 24.85
C ASN A 665 -35.63 -39.67 24.47
N ASN A 666 -35.37 -40.90 24.92
CA ASN A 666 -34.16 -41.64 24.58
C ASN A 666 -34.09 -41.91 23.06
N SER A 667 -35.22 -42.25 22.42
CA SER A 667 -35.29 -42.40 20.96
C SER A 667 -34.93 -41.11 20.22
N LYS A 668 -35.44 -39.95 20.68
CA LYS A 668 -35.08 -38.63 20.11
C LYS A 668 -33.60 -38.30 20.29
N ALA A 669 -33.05 -38.60 21.46
CA ALA A 669 -31.64 -38.38 21.75
C ALA A 669 -30.74 -39.24 20.83
N LEU A 670 -31.05 -40.54 20.69
CA LEU A 670 -30.32 -41.46 19.81
C LEU A 670 -30.35 -41.00 18.35
N SER A 671 -31.51 -40.57 17.85
CA SER A 671 -31.63 -39.98 16.51
C SER A 671 -30.75 -38.73 16.33
N SER A 672 -30.68 -37.88 17.35
CA SER A 672 -29.82 -36.68 17.32
C SER A 672 -28.34 -37.03 17.30
N ILE A 673 -27.91 -38.02 18.10
CA ILE A 673 -26.53 -38.52 18.10
C ILE A 673 -26.18 -39.12 16.73
N ARG A 674 -27.11 -39.86 16.11
CA ARG A 674 -26.92 -40.44 14.77
C ARG A 674 -26.67 -39.37 13.71
N ASN A 675 -27.41 -38.26 13.77
CA ASN A 675 -27.17 -37.11 12.89
C ASN A 675 -25.81 -36.45 13.14
N VAL A 676 -25.42 -36.24 14.40
CA VAL A 676 -24.11 -35.67 14.75
C VAL A 676 -22.98 -36.57 14.26
N SER A 677 -23.08 -37.88 14.48
CA SER A 677 -22.10 -38.87 14.00
C SER A 677 -21.96 -38.82 12.47
N GLY A 678 -23.08 -38.71 11.74
CA GLY A 678 -23.07 -38.47 10.29
C GLY A 678 -22.28 -37.23 9.87
N ASN A 679 -22.49 -36.10 10.56
CA ASN A 679 -21.76 -34.85 10.28
C ASN A 679 -20.26 -34.96 10.62
N ILE A 680 -19.89 -35.66 11.69
CA ILE A 680 -18.46 -35.88 12.02
C ILE A 680 -17.81 -36.74 10.92
N ASN A 681 -18.51 -37.75 10.41
CA ASN A 681 -18.00 -38.59 9.35
C ASN A 681 -17.74 -37.80 8.05
N GLU A 682 -18.64 -36.87 7.68
CA GLU A 682 -18.44 -35.95 6.55
C GLU A 682 -17.22 -35.03 6.79
N ASN A 683 -17.05 -34.50 8.01
CA ASN A 683 -15.88 -33.69 8.37
C ASN A 683 -14.58 -34.48 8.29
N ILE A 684 -14.57 -35.75 8.68
CA ILE A 684 -13.41 -36.65 8.53
C ILE A 684 -13.02 -36.78 7.06
N GLU A 685 -14.00 -36.97 6.17
CA GLU A 685 -13.76 -37.09 4.74
C GLU A 685 -13.13 -35.80 4.18
N ASN A 686 -13.67 -34.64 4.56
CA ASN A 686 -13.12 -33.33 4.19
C ASN A 686 -11.68 -33.11 4.72
N ILE A 687 -11.40 -33.48 5.97
CA ILE A 687 -10.04 -33.39 6.55
C ILE A 687 -9.09 -34.32 5.81
N SER A 688 -9.53 -35.53 5.45
CA SER A 688 -8.73 -36.49 4.70
C SER A 688 -8.34 -35.95 3.31
N VAL A 689 -9.29 -35.33 2.58
CA VAL A 689 -9.02 -34.65 1.31
C VAL A 689 -8.03 -33.49 1.50
N ASN A 690 -8.25 -32.64 2.51
CA ASN A 690 -7.36 -31.50 2.79
C ASN A 690 -5.94 -31.95 3.16
N SER A 691 -5.80 -33.02 3.93
CA SER A 691 -4.51 -33.63 4.26
C SER A 691 -3.77 -34.10 3.00
N GLY A 692 -4.47 -34.73 2.06
CA GLY A 692 -3.92 -35.08 0.74
C GLY A 692 -3.41 -33.86 -0.04
N ASN A 693 -4.17 -32.77 -0.04
CA ASN A 693 -3.77 -31.51 -0.68
C ASN A 693 -2.55 -30.87 -0.01
N LEU A 694 -2.45 -30.94 1.32
CA LEU A 694 -1.29 -30.44 2.07
C LEU A 694 -0.02 -31.23 1.74
N TYR A 695 -0.11 -32.56 1.60
CA TYR A 695 1.02 -33.37 1.12
C TYR A 695 1.51 -32.94 -0.27
N ALA A 696 0.59 -32.69 -1.20
CA ALA A 696 0.95 -32.20 -2.54
C ALA A 696 1.66 -30.83 -2.48
N SER A 697 1.16 -29.91 -1.65
CA SER A 697 1.79 -28.60 -1.40
C SER A 697 3.19 -28.73 -0.78
N VAL A 698 3.37 -29.64 0.18
CA VAL A 698 4.69 -29.92 0.78
C VAL A 698 5.68 -30.41 -0.27
N ASN A 699 5.28 -31.31 -1.17
CA ASN A 699 6.14 -31.78 -2.25
C ASN A 699 6.55 -30.65 -3.20
N ASN A 700 5.62 -29.74 -3.51
CA ASN A 700 5.91 -28.55 -4.31
C ASN A 700 6.88 -27.59 -3.59
N MET A 701 6.71 -27.37 -2.29
CA MET A 701 7.64 -26.55 -1.49
C MET A 701 9.05 -27.14 -1.48
N ASN A 702 9.18 -28.46 -1.32
CA ASN A 702 10.49 -29.13 -1.41
C ASN A 702 11.16 -28.86 -2.76
N LYS A 703 10.43 -28.99 -3.87
CA LYS A 703 10.95 -28.68 -5.21
C LYS A 703 11.44 -27.22 -5.32
N LEU A 704 10.65 -26.25 -4.84
CA LEU A 704 11.02 -24.83 -4.85
C LEU A 704 12.26 -24.53 -4.01
N VAL A 705 12.45 -25.22 -2.87
CA VAL A 705 13.65 -25.07 -2.03
C VAL A 705 14.90 -25.52 -2.79
N TYR A 706 14.84 -26.63 -3.53
CA TYR A 706 15.95 -27.07 -4.38
C TYR A 706 16.25 -26.07 -5.50
N GLU A 707 15.23 -25.59 -6.21
CA GLU A 707 15.38 -24.62 -7.30
C GLU A 707 15.98 -23.30 -6.79
N ASN A 708 15.48 -22.75 -5.68
CA ASN A 708 16.00 -21.52 -5.08
C ASN A 708 17.44 -21.69 -4.59
N SER A 709 17.79 -22.84 -4.01
CA SER A 709 19.17 -23.13 -3.58
C SER A 709 20.14 -23.12 -4.76
N SER A 710 19.74 -23.69 -5.90
CA SER A 710 20.52 -23.67 -7.13
C SER A 710 20.71 -22.24 -7.65
N LEU A 711 19.62 -21.47 -7.79
CA LEU A 711 19.68 -20.09 -8.28
C LEU A 711 20.57 -19.18 -7.41
N LEU A 712 20.48 -19.32 -6.08
CA LEU A 712 21.32 -18.55 -5.17
C LEU A 712 22.81 -18.90 -5.32
N THR A 713 23.12 -20.17 -5.62
CA THR A 713 24.49 -20.62 -5.89
C THR A 713 25.01 -20.06 -7.21
N ASP A 714 24.16 -19.99 -8.24
CA ASP A 714 24.51 -19.39 -9.53
C ASP A 714 24.77 -17.87 -9.40
N ILE A 715 23.90 -17.15 -8.67
CA ILE A 715 24.08 -15.72 -8.39
C ILE A 715 25.37 -15.46 -7.59
N GLU A 716 25.66 -16.30 -6.58
CA GLU A 716 26.92 -16.24 -5.83
C GLU A 716 28.13 -16.45 -6.75
N GLY A 717 28.03 -17.40 -7.68
CA GLY A 717 29.03 -17.65 -8.72
C GLY A 717 29.27 -16.44 -9.63
N GLU A 718 28.21 -15.78 -10.12
CA GLU A 718 28.33 -14.58 -10.95
C GLU A 718 28.95 -13.39 -10.21
N ILE A 719 28.56 -13.16 -8.95
CA ILE A 719 29.12 -12.06 -8.13
C ILE A 719 30.59 -12.31 -7.83
N SER A 720 31.00 -13.56 -7.65
CA SER A 720 32.39 -13.94 -7.35
C SER A 720 33.38 -13.61 -8.48
N LYS A 721 32.90 -13.37 -9.71
CA LYS A 721 33.72 -12.95 -10.85
C LYS A 721 34.28 -11.52 -10.71
N TYR A 722 33.67 -10.69 -9.87
CA TYR A 722 34.07 -9.29 -9.66
C TYR A 722 34.92 -9.12 -8.40
N LYS A 723 36.06 -8.45 -8.51
CA LYS A 723 36.91 -8.11 -7.36
C LYS A 723 36.48 -6.74 -6.81
N ILE A 724 35.82 -6.75 -5.66
CA ILE A 724 35.42 -5.55 -4.92
C ILE A 724 36.32 -5.35 -3.69
N LYS A 725 36.46 -4.12 -3.18
CA LYS A 725 37.13 -3.90 -1.89
C LYS A 725 36.32 -4.57 -0.79
N ASP A 726 36.99 -5.23 0.15
CA ASP A 726 36.36 -5.67 1.39
C ASP A 726 35.98 -4.43 2.21
N ILE A 727 34.78 -3.90 1.96
CA ILE A 727 34.17 -2.91 2.80
C ILE A 727 33.86 -3.64 4.11
N ARG A 728 34.77 -3.53 5.09
CA ARG A 728 34.51 -4.00 6.45
C ARG A 728 33.21 -3.35 6.91
N VAL A 729 32.26 -4.23 7.20
CA VAL A 729 30.96 -3.95 7.80
C VAL A 729 31.12 -2.92 8.91
N GLN A 730 30.53 -1.75 8.73
CA GLN A 730 30.26 -0.86 9.86
C GLN A 730 29.28 -1.64 10.75
N SER A 731 29.76 -2.03 11.92
CA SER A 731 29.02 -2.78 12.93
C SER A 731 27.67 -2.13 13.21
N ASN A 732 26.61 -2.94 13.40
CA ASN A 732 25.37 -2.51 14.07
C ASN A 732 25.73 -1.52 15.19
N ILE A 733 25.28 -0.27 15.07
CA ILE A 733 25.53 0.71 16.10
C ILE A 733 24.74 0.25 17.33
N THR A 734 25.43 -0.18 18.39
CA THR A 734 24.79 -0.62 19.63
C THR A 734 24.23 0.60 20.36
N GLN A 735 23.04 1.03 19.97
CA GLN A 735 22.37 2.18 20.58
C GLN A 735 21.96 1.88 22.03
N ARG A 736 22.23 2.82 22.92
CA ARG A 736 21.88 2.74 24.33
C ARG A 736 21.15 3.99 24.79
N VAL A 737 20.33 3.84 25.83
CA VAL A 737 19.51 4.89 26.44
C VAL A 737 19.78 4.96 27.94
N ARG A 738 19.73 6.16 28.54
CA ARG A 738 19.82 6.29 30.01
C ARG A 738 18.58 5.77 30.72
N GLY A 739 18.78 5.15 31.89
CA GLY A 739 17.71 4.68 32.77
C GLY A 739 16.70 5.76 33.15
N MET A 740 17.08 7.04 33.18
CA MET A 740 16.15 8.16 33.39
C MET A 740 14.95 8.13 32.43
N ASN A 741 15.14 7.83 31.15
CA ASN A 741 14.04 7.73 30.17
C ASN A 741 13.10 6.55 30.46
N LEU A 742 13.64 5.45 30.97
CA LEU A 742 12.87 4.26 31.35
C LEU A 742 12.04 4.52 32.61
N ILE A 743 12.63 5.18 33.60
CA ILE A 743 11.92 5.59 34.83
C ILE A 743 10.73 6.47 34.46
N LEU A 744 10.93 7.47 33.59
CA LEU A 744 9.86 8.36 33.14
C LEU A 744 8.76 7.62 32.37
N LEU A 745 9.11 6.65 31.53
CA LEU A 745 8.13 5.80 30.85
C LEU A 745 7.33 4.96 31.85
N LYS A 746 8.01 4.32 32.81
CA LYS A 746 7.38 3.53 33.88
C LYS A 746 6.40 4.38 34.70
N GLU A 747 6.83 5.58 35.09
CA GLU A 747 5.99 6.53 35.82
C GLU A 747 4.83 7.05 34.99
N PHE A 748 5.02 7.31 33.69
CA PHE A 748 3.94 7.72 32.79
C PHE A 748 2.86 6.65 32.72
N VAL A 749 3.24 5.39 32.46
CA VAL A 749 2.28 4.29 32.34
C VAL A 749 1.50 4.10 33.65
N LYS A 750 2.20 4.12 34.79
CA LYS A 750 1.57 4.03 36.12
C LYS A 750 0.63 5.20 36.41
N ASN A 751 1.05 6.43 36.13
CA ASN A 751 0.26 7.61 36.45
C ASN A 751 -0.93 7.81 35.51
N LYS A 752 -0.82 7.40 34.24
CA LYS A 752 -1.87 7.59 33.24
C LYS A 752 -2.86 6.43 33.16
N PHE A 753 -2.39 5.19 33.30
CA PHE A 753 -3.21 3.99 33.11
C PHE A 753 -3.42 3.17 34.40
N GLY A 754 -2.92 3.65 35.54
CA GLY A 754 -3.04 2.97 36.83
C GLY A 754 -2.16 1.72 36.92
N GLU A 755 -2.23 1.06 38.09
CA GLU A 755 -1.41 -0.12 38.35
C GLU A 755 -1.84 -1.33 37.50
N ASP A 756 -3.12 -1.46 37.18
CA ASP A 756 -3.64 -2.49 36.26
C ASP A 756 -3.14 -2.28 34.82
N GLY A 757 -3.10 -1.04 34.34
CA GLY A 757 -2.51 -0.69 33.05
C GLY A 757 -1.01 -1.00 33.01
N TYR A 758 -0.30 -0.73 34.10
CA TYR A 758 1.11 -1.09 34.24
C TYR A 758 1.33 -2.60 34.18
N GLN A 759 0.52 -3.41 34.88
CA GLN A 759 0.63 -4.87 34.82
C GLN A 759 0.28 -5.43 33.44
N LYS A 760 -0.74 -4.89 32.77
CA LYS A 760 -1.09 -5.24 31.39
C LYS A 760 0.07 -4.96 30.43
N TRP A 761 0.71 -3.80 30.56
CA TRP A 761 1.87 -3.42 29.76
C TRP A 761 3.09 -4.32 30.02
N ILE A 762 3.39 -4.61 31.29
CA ILE A 762 4.52 -5.48 31.68
C ILE A 762 4.33 -6.94 31.24
N THR A 763 3.09 -7.44 31.25
CA THR A 763 2.74 -8.83 30.88
C THR A 763 2.72 -9.04 29.37
N ALA A 764 2.29 -8.03 28.61
CA ALA A 764 2.33 -8.05 27.15
C ALA A 764 3.75 -7.84 26.57
N MET A 765 4.69 -7.40 27.39
CA MET A 765 6.06 -7.10 26.98
C MET A 765 6.92 -8.36 26.86
N GLN A 766 7.85 -8.38 25.88
CA GLN A 766 8.82 -9.47 25.74
C GLN A 766 9.63 -9.69 27.04
N PRO A 767 10.04 -10.94 27.37
CA PRO A 767 10.68 -11.26 28.65
C PRO A 767 11.90 -10.40 28.99
N SER A 768 12.75 -10.10 28.01
CA SER A 768 13.96 -9.27 28.16
C SER A 768 13.64 -7.82 28.52
N SER A 769 12.61 -7.23 27.93
CA SER A 769 12.13 -5.88 28.22
C SER A 769 11.34 -5.85 29.54
N SER A 770 10.48 -6.84 29.78
CA SER A 770 9.68 -6.99 31.00
C SER A 770 10.56 -7.07 32.25
N LEU A 771 11.69 -7.78 32.18
CA LEU A 771 12.65 -7.90 33.27
C LEU A 771 13.29 -6.55 33.67
N ILE A 772 13.56 -5.66 32.71
CA ILE A 772 14.15 -4.34 32.97
C ILE A 772 13.21 -3.47 33.80
N PHE A 773 11.91 -3.46 33.46
CA PHE A 773 10.93 -2.63 34.16
C PHE A 773 10.43 -3.23 35.49
N LYS A 774 10.56 -4.56 35.66
CA LYS A 774 10.31 -5.25 36.93
C LYS A 774 11.39 -5.00 37.99
N ASN A 775 12.64 -4.82 37.57
CA ASN A 775 13.76 -4.53 38.47
C ASN A 775 13.89 -3.02 38.77
N ASP A 776 14.76 -2.67 39.72
CA ASP A 776 15.10 -1.28 39.99
C ASP A 776 15.97 -0.71 38.86
N ILE A 777 15.49 0.37 38.23
CA ILE A 777 16.18 1.05 37.13
C ILE A 777 17.04 2.16 37.73
N LEU A 778 18.36 2.11 37.47
CA LEU A 778 19.29 3.16 37.90
C LEU A 778 19.30 4.29 36.86
N SER A 779 19.02 5.52 37.30
CA SER A 779 18.81 6.68 36.40
C SER A 779 20.01 6.98 35.50
N ASN A 780 21.22 6.76 36.02
CA ASN A 780 22.49 7.02 35.35
C ASN A 780 23.10 5.78 34.68
N ASP A 781 22.41 4.66 34.54
CA ASP A 781 22.96 3.51 33.81
C ASP A 781 22.49 3.48 32.34
N TRP A 782 23.24 2.78 31.49
CA TRP A 782 22.95 2.63 30.07
C TRP A 782 22.23 1.29 29.80
N TYR A 783 21.10 1.36 29.11
CA TYR A 783 20.27 0.20 28.75
C TYR A 783 20.16 0.04 27.23
N PRO A 784 19.96 -1.19 26.70
CA PRO A 784 19.88 -1.41 25.26
C PRO A 784 18.64 -0.75 24.65
N TYR A 785 18.82 0.10 23.62
CA TYR A 785 17.77 0.96 23.08
C TYR A 785 16.50 0.19 22.63
N MET A 786 16.65 -0.95 21.92
CA MET A 786 15.50 -1.69 21.40
C MET A 786 14.62 -2.31 22.49
N THR A 787 15.25 -2.96 23.46
CA THR A 787 14.54 -3.66 24.53
C THR A 787 14.07 -2.69 25.63
N ALA A 788 14.80 -1.60 25.87
CA ALA A 788 14.54 -0.69 26.98
C ALA A 788 13.70 0.54 26.60
N PHE A 789 13.74 0.98 25.34
CA PHE A 789 13.09 2.22 24.90
C PHE A 789 12.13 1.98 23.73
N HIS A 790 12.61 1.50 22.58
CA HIS A 790 11.79 1.41 21.37
C HIS A 790 10.56 0.50 21.52
N ASN A 791 10.76 -0.79 21.80
CA ASN A 791 9.66 -1.77 21.87
C ASN A 791 8.68 -1.46 23.02
N PRO A 792 9.13 -1.08 24.23
CA PRO A 792 8.23 -0.66 25.30
C PRO A 792 7.36 0.55 24.93
N TYR A 793 7.92 1.56 24.26
CA TYR A 793 7.16 2.74 23.80
C TYR A 793 6.11 2.35 22.75
N ARG A 794 6.48 1.54 21.75
CA ARG A 794 5.54 1.04 20.75
C ARG A 794 4.40 0.22 21.37
N LEU A 795 4.73 -0.62 22.35
CA LEU A 795 3.74 -1.42 23.06
C LEU A 795 2.74 -0.56 23.85
N VAL A 796 3.15 0.61 24.38
CA VAL A 796 2.20 1.55 24.97
C VAL A 796 1.22 2.04 23.91
N CYS A 797 1.70 2.40 22.72
CA CYS A 797 0.83 2.81 21.61
C CYS A 797 -0.13 1.71 21.18
N ASP A 798 0.35 0.47 21.04
CA ASP A 798 -0.45 -0.66 20.59
C ASP A 798 -1.54 -1.05 21.61
N LEU A 799 -1.23 -1.00 22.91
CA LEU A 799 -2.17 -1.42 23.96
C LEU A 799 -3.18 -0.36 24.38
N PHE A 800 -2.80 0.92 24.30
CA PHE A 800 -3.60 2.02 24.88
C PHE A 800 -4.00 3.10 23.89
N TYR A 801 -3.48 3.07 22.66
CA TYR A 801 -3.75 4.07 21.62
C TYR A 801 -4.02 3.45 20.24
N ASP A 802 -4.44 2.19 20.15
CA ASP A 802 -4.75 1.48 18.90
C ASP A 802 -3.62 1.55 17.84
N GLY A 803 -2.36 1.54 18.30
CA GLY A 803 -1.17 1.63 17.45
C GLY A 803 -0.86 3.05 16.95
N SER A 804 -1.66 4.06 17.32
CA SER A 804 -1.43 5.46 16.95
C SER A 804 -0.17 6.04 17.58
N ASN A 805 0.57 6.84 16.81
CA ASN A 805 1.75 7.57 17.28
C ASN A 805 1.44 8.66 18.32
N THR A 806 0.16 8.90 18.62
CA THR A 806 -0.28 9.80 19.70
C THR A 806 0.26 9.41 21.07
N GLY A 807 0.47 8.11 21.33
CA GLY A 807 1.07 7.66 22.59
C GLY A 807 2.51 8.18 22.77
N ILE A 808 3.32 8.17 21.70
CA ILE A 808 4.71 8.69 21.73
C ILE A 808 4.71 10.20 22.02
N LYS A 809 3.76 10.95 21.45
CA LYS A 809 3.61 12.38 21.71
C LYS A 809 3.38 12.68 23.19
N GLU A 810 2.42 12.01 23.81
CA GLU A 810 2.07 12.27 25.21
C GLU A 810 3.15 11.79 26.19
N ILE A 811 3.88 10.71 25.86
CA ILE A 811 5.05 10.29 26.65
C ILE A 811 6.16 11.35 26.55
N ALA A 812 6.41 11.90 25.37
CA ALA A 812 7.41 12.95 25.17
C ALA A 812 7.03 14.27 25.89
N GLU A 813 5.76 14.66 25.88
CA GLU A 813 5.25 15.80 26.64
C GLU A 813 5.34 15.59 28.16
N TYR A 814 5.07 14.36 28.63
CA TYR A 814 5.20 13.98 30.03
C TYR A 814 6.67 14.01 30.49
N SER A 815 7.59 13.46 29.70
CA SER A 815 9.01 13.48 30.01
C SER A 815 9.57 14.91 30.01
N TYR A 816 9.18 15.75 29.05
CA TYR A 816 9.54 17.17 29.01
C TYR A 816 9.19 17.91 30.31
N ASN A 817 7.95 17.76 30.79
CA ASN A 817 7.49 18.47 31.99
C ASN A 817 8.15 17.99 33.30
N ARG A 818 8.76 16.80 33.30
CA ARG A 818 9.38 16.19 34.49
C ARG A 818 10.91 16.34 34.50
N ILE A 819 11.54 16.40 33.32
CA ILE A 819 12.99 16.63 33.16
C ILE A 819 13.36 18.11 33.35
N LEU A 820 12.55 19.06 32.86
CA LEU A 820 12.82 20.50 33.05
C LEU A 820 12.18 21.04 34.35
N PRO A 821 12.95 21.61 35.29
CA PRO A 821 12.41 22.22 36.51
C PRO A 821 11.46 23.39 36.23
N LYS A 822 10.37 23.56 37.00
CA LYS A 822 9.36 24.62 36.76
C LYS A 822 9.94 26.05 36.67
N TRP A 823 11.03 26.35 37.38
CA TRP A 823 11.69 27.66 37.34
C TRP A 823 12.40 27.96 36.01
N THR A 824 12.80 26.93 35.25
CA THR A 824 13.45 27.09 33.94
C THR A 824 12.51 27.66 32.88
N LYS A 825 11.18 27.49 33.03
CA LYS A 825 10.16 28.09 32.15
C LYS A 825 10.09 29.62 32.24
N ILE A 826 10.55 30.21 33.34
CA ILE A 826 10.56 31.68 33.52
C ILE A 826 11.82 32.29 32.85
N PHE A 827 12.96 31.60 32.93
CA PHE A 827 14.21 32.04 32.29
C PHE A 827 14.22 31.84 30.77
N SER A 828 13.49 30.83 30.26
CA SER A 828 13.44 30.52 28.82
C SER A 828 12.80 31.61 27.95
N ILE A 829 12.06 32.56 28.54
CA ILE A 829 11.49 33.71 27.82
C ILE A 829 12.56 34.73 27.44
N PHE A 830 13.65 34.83 28.22
CA PHE A 830 14.71 35.83 28.04
C PHE A 830 15.95 35.32 27.27
N ILE A 831 16.01 34.02 26.96
CA ILE A 831 17.14 33.39 26.26
C ILE A 831 16.81 33.26 24.76
N PRO A 832 17.73 33.63 23.83
CA PRO A 832 17.52 33.43 22.40
C PRO A 832 17.24 31.96 22.06
N LYS A 833 16.19 31.73 21.27
CA LYS A 833 15.63 30.40 20.98
C LYS A 833 16.64 29.38 20.43
N PHE A 834 17.61 29.85 19.65
CA PHE A 834 18.71 29.01 19.16
C PHE A 834 19.59 28.46 20.28
N PHE A 835 19.89 29.24 21.32
CA PHE A 835 20.70 28.79 22.45
C PHE A 835 19.99 27.69 23.26
N ILE A 836 18.66 27.78 23.42
CA ILE A 836 17.88 26.76 24.14
C ILE A 836 17.88 25.45 23.35
N LEU A 837 17.67 25.49 22.03
CA LEU A 837 17.70 24.28 21.19
C LEU A 837 19.11 23.68 21.11
N SER A 838 20.14 24.52 20.95
CA SER A 838 21.54 24.08 20.95
C SER A 838 21.93 23.44 22.29
N TYR A 839 21.50 24.01 23.41
CA TYR A 839 21.74 23.44 24.74
C TYR A 839 21.02 22.10 24.92
N GLY A 840 19.77 21.98 24.42
CA GLY A 840 19.03 20.73 24.41
C GLY A 840 19.75 19.64 23.62
N THR A 841 20.23 19.94 22.42
CA THR A 841 20.92 18.97 21.55
C THR A 841 22.30 18.58 22.10
N GLU A 842 23.04 19.54 22.63
CA GLU A 842 24.45 19.34 23.00
C GLU A 842 24.63 18.79 24.43
N PHE A 843 23.70 19.09 25.34
CA PHE A 843 23.82 18.73 26.76
C PHE A 843 22.76 17.74 27.27
N ILE A 844 21.52 17.81 26.75
CA ILE A 844 20.43 16.91 27.21
C ILE A 844 20.42 15.63 26.39
N PHE A 845 20.30 15.71 25.06
CA PHE A 845 20.15 14.52 24.22
C PHE A 845 21.40 13.64 24.18
N LYS A 846 22.59 14.24 24.10
CA LYS A 846 23.88 13.51 24.18
C LYS A 846 24.08 12.75 25.49
N ASN A 847 23.46 13.21 26.57
CA ASN A 847 23.51 12.53 27.86
C ASN A 847 22.45 11.45 28.03
N LEU A 848 21.43 11.42 27.17
CA LEU A 848 20.29 10.49 27.24
C LEU A 848 20.38 9.33 26.25
N PHE A 849 21.06 9.51 25.12
CA PHE A 849 21.22 8.50 24.06
C PHE A 849 22.69 8.42 23.59
N ASP A 850 23.18 7.21 23.30
CA ASP A 850 24.54 6.93 22.83
C ASP A 850 24.48 5.96 21.63
N PRO A 851 25.12 6.23 20.46
CA PRO A 851 25.96 7.39 20.10
C PRO A 851 25.21 8.52 19.35
N VAL A 852 23.87 8.54 19.42
CA VAL A 852 23.03 9.47 18.64
C VAL A 852 23.47 10.92 18.81
N SER A 853 23.71 11.60 17.69
CA SER A 853 24.15 13.00 17.67
C SER A 853 23.15 13.87 16.90
N ILE A 854 22.94 15.11 17.36
CA ILE A 854 22.09 16.10 16.69
C ILE A 854 22.95 17.32 16.35
N GLU A 855 23.09 17.62 15.06
CA GLU A 855 23.88 18.73 14.55
C GLU A 855 22.97 19.80 13.96
N ILE A 856 23.12 21.06 14.39
CA ILE A 856 22.32 22.15 13.81
C ILE A 856 23.00 22.67 12.54
N ILE A 857 22.37 22.46 11.40
CA ILE A 857 22.90 22.84 10.08
C ILE A 857 22.60 24.29 9.75
N LYS A 858 21.42 24.78 10.16
CA LYS A 858 20.98 26.14 9.83
C LYS A 858 20.00 26.68 10.86
N SER A 859 20.21 27.90 11.35
CA SER A 859 19.31 28.59 12.28
C SER A 859 19.04 30.02 11.80
N ARG A 860 17.77 30.38 11.64
CA ARG A 860 17.29 31.71 11.25
C ARG A 860 16.05 32.09 12.07
N LYS A 861 15.64 33.36 12.02
CA LYS A 861 14.43 33.82 12.73
C LYS A 861 13.20 33.07 12.20
N GLY A 862 12.63 32.21 13.03
CA GLY A 862 11.43 31.41 12.72
C GLY A 862 11.68 30.06 12.04
N VAL A 863 12.93 29.67 11.76
CA VAL A 863 13.26 28.35 11.16
C VAL A 863 14.58 27.79 11.68
N LEU A 864 14.62 26.50 12.03
CA LEU A 864 15.81 25.74 12.38
C LEU A 864 15.86 24.40 11.65
N ILE A 865 17.04 24.05 11.13
CA ILE A 865 17.32 22.78 10.46
C ILE A 865 18.40 22.04 11.24
N ALA A 866 18.09 20.83 11.69
CA ALA A 866 19.01 19.95 12.40
C ALA A 866 19.08 18.57 11.75
N HIS A 867 20.25 17.94 11.80
CA HIS A 867 20.47 16.58 11.34
C HIS A 867 20.66 15.65 12.54
N ILE A 868 19.81 14.63 12.67
CA ILE A 868 20.06 13.51 13.58
C ILE A 868 20.96 12.52 12.83
N LYS A 869 22.01 12.03 13.49
CA LYS A 869 23.01 11.08 12.96
C LYS A 869 23.29 9.97 13.96
N ASP A 870 24.01 8.93 13.50
CA ASP A 870 24.51 7.82 14.32
C ASP A 870 23.40 7.01 15.00
N PHE A 871 22.32 6.72 14.27
CA PHE A 871 21.17 5.95 14.74
C PHE A 871 20.87 4.74 13.84
N ASN A 872 20.17 3.72 14.37
CA ASN A 872 19.80 2.52 13.59
C ASN A 872 18.54 2.73 12.73
N GLU A 873 18.34 1.86 11.73
CA GLU A 873 17.23 1.96 10.76
C GLU A 873 15.82 2.01 11.41
N ASP A 874 15.61 1.38 12.57
CA ASP A 874 14.36 1.39 13.37
C ASP A 874 14.34 2.51 14.43
N SER A 875 14.31 3.76 13.96
CA SER A 875 14.43 4.96 14.82
C SER A 875 13.16 5.81 14.88
N ASP A 876 12.04 5.35 14.34
CA ASP A 876 10.78 6.11 14.29
C ASP A 876 10.33 6.60 15.68
N VAL A 877 10.44 5.77 16.71
CA VAL A 877 10.12 6.16 18.10
C VAL A 877 11.04 7.27 18.60
N LEU A 878 12.34 7.20 18.32
CA LEU A 878 13.31 8.22 18.71
C LEU A 878 13.11 9.52 17.93
N GLU A 879 12.92 9.44 16.61
CA GLU A 879 12.65 10.57 15.73
C GLU A 879 11.39 11.31 16.17
N LEU A 880 10.29 10.58 16.42
CA LEU A 880 9.04 11.16 16.91
C LEU A 880 9.15 11.68 18.35
N SER A 881 9.91 11.00 19.22
CA SER A 881 10.12 11.47 20.59
C SER A 881 10.87 12.80 20.59
N ILE A 882 11.94 12.93 19.81
CA ILE A 882 12.70 14.19 19.66
C ILE A 882 11.81 15.28 19.05
N LEU A 883 11.01 14.93 18.03
CA LEU A 883 10.07 15.82 17.36
C LEU A 883 9.10 16.46 18.36
N TYR A 884 8.40 15.64 19.14
CA TYR A 884 7.39 16.12 20.07
C TYR A 884 7.99 16.81 21.29
N TRP A 885 9.17 16.39 21.73
CA TRP A 885 9.90 17.07 22.80
C TRP A 885 10.37 18.47 22.37
N ALA A 886 10.87 18.61 21.13
CA ALA A 886 11.22 19.90 20.55
C ALA A 886 10.00 20.81 20.32
N SER A 887 8.85 20.23 19.90
CA SER A 887 7.58 20.96 19.80
C SER A 887 7.14 21.50 21.16
N SER A 888 7.17 20.65 22.20
CA SER A 888 6.79 21.03 23.57
C SER A 888 7.66 22.15 24.13
N LEU A 889 8.96 22.09 23.86
CA LEU A 889 9.91 23.14 24.22
C LEU A 889 9.57 24.47 23.52
N LEU A 890 9.31 24.45 22.21
CA LEU A 890 9.01 25.66 21.43
C LEU A 890 7.65 26.29 21.81
N GLU A 891 6.62 25.46 22.02
CA GLU A 891 5.29 25.91 22.44
C GLU A 891 5.31 26.58 23.81
N SER A 892 6.12 26.05 24.75
CA SER A 892 6.28 26.64 26.09
C SER A 892 6.90 28.04 26.10
N ILE A 893 7.63 28.41 25.04
CA ILE A 893 8.37 29.68 24.94
C ILE A 893 7.54 30.75 24.22
N ASN A 894 6.62 30.39 23.32
CA ASN A 894 6.10 31.35 22.33
C ASN A 894 4.58 31.57 22.31
N ASN A 895 3.76 30.80 23.04
CA ASN A 895 2.28 30.88 22.93
C ASN A 895 1.73 30.84 21.47
N VAL A 896 2.53 30.40 20.49
CA VAL A 896 2.22 30.34 19.05
C VAL A 896 2.58 28.94 18.55
N LYS A 897 1.71 28.36 17.72
CA LYS A 897 1.86 27.00 17.16
C LYS A 897 3.09 26.90 16.26
N SER A 898 3.98 25.95 16.55
CA SER A 898 5.10 25.55 15.68
C SER A 898 4.69 24.46 14.69
N SER A 899 5.33 24.40 13.52
CA SER A 899 5.23 23.28 12.58
C SER A 899 6.59 22.61 12.42
N ILE A 900 6.63 21.29 12.47
CA ILE A 900 7.88 20.54 12.33
C ILE A 900 7.73 19.46 11.25
N GLU A 901 8.70 19.39 10.35
CA GLU A 901 8.77 18.42 9.25
C GLU A 901 10.01 17.52 9.42
N ILE A 902 9.85 16.22 9.18
CA ILE A 902 10.94 15.24 9.16
C ILE A 902 11.16 14.75 7.73
N THR A 903 12.39 14.80 7.23
CA THR A 903 12.77 14.22 5.94
C THR A 903 14.04 13.38 6.06
N LYS A 904 14.03 12.14 5.52
CA LYS A 904 15.21 11.26 5.49
C LYS A 904 16.08 11.59 4.27
N SER A 905 17.41 11.68 4.45
CA SER A 905 18.34 12.08 3.38
C SER A 905 19.74 11.47 3.56
N MET A 906 20.61 11.61 2.55
CA MET A 906 22.00 11.12 2.55
C MET A 906 22.99 12.23 2.24
N LYS A 907 24.09 12.31 3.01
CA LYS A 907 25.17 13.28 2.81
C LYS A 907 26.49 12.56 3.02
N GLU A 908 27.39 12.67 2.04
CA GLU A 908 28.72 12.04 2.08
C GLU A 908 28.69 10.52 2.32
N GLY A 909 27.60 9.85 1.94
CA GLY A 909 27.44 8.39 2.05
C GLY A 909 26.83 7.88 3.37
N ASN A 910 26.51 8.76 4.33
CA ASN A 910 25.85 8.37 5.59
C ASN A 910 24.37 8.79 5.60
N ALA A 911 23.49 7.90 6.07
CA ALA A 911 22.07 8.21 6.27
C ALA A 911 21.88 9.14 7.47
N TYR A 912 21.05 10.18 7.31
CA TYR A 912 20.67 11.08 8.40
C TYR A 912 19.19 11.48 8.28
N THR A 913 18.62 11.90 9.40
CA THR A 913 17.25 12.44 9.45
C THR A 913 17.30 13.95 9.63
N GLU A 914 16.75 14.70 8.67
CA GLU A 914 16.64 16.15 8.73
C GLU A 914 15.35 16.56 9.45
N LEU A 915 15.50 17.33 10.53
CA LEU A 915 14.43 17.98 11.27
C LEU A 915 14.36 19.45 10.89
N LEU A 916 13.24 19.84 10.28
CA LEU A 916 12.93 21.22 9.91
C LEU A 916 11.88 21.79 10.87
N LEU A 917 12.30 22.59 11.83
CA LEU A 917 11.45 23.26 12.81
C LEU A 917 11.11 24.69 12.35
N LYS A 918 9.82 25.07 12.34
CA LYS A 918 9.34 26.43 12.02
C LYS A 918 8.43 26.96 13.14
N TRP A 919 8.58 28.22 13.57
CA TRP A 919 7.79 28.82 14.66
C TRP A 919 7.56 30.33 14.54
#